data_AF-A0A532UR24-F1
#
_entry.id   AF-A0A532UR24-F1
#
_cell.length_a   1.000
_cell.length_b   1.000
_cell.length_c   1.000
_cell.angle_alpha   90.00
_cell.angle_beta   90.00
_cell.angle_gamma   90.00
#
_symmetry.space_group_name_H-M   'P 1'
#
loop_
_entity.id
_entity.type
_entity.pdbx_description
1 polymer ?
#
loop_
_entity_poly.entity_id
_entity_poly.type
_entity_poly.pdbx_seq_one_letter_code
_entity_poly.pdbx_strand_id
1 'polypeptide(L)'
;MSPSEQMSRRDFLDRTLKVGAAGLAASCTAESASAAVTGELWQIGCYTRPWDKYDYRVALDAIAEAGFKYAGLMTAKSEKSNLVISVATTLDEAHQVGEEVRKRGLKVPSVYGGGIPVAKSLKAGIEGLRKLIDNCAACNVGNLMMGGIGNADLYDAYYKAIAECCDYAAEKGMGISVKPHGGLNATGPQCRKTIEMVGHKNFRIWYDPGNIYFYSEARLDPVTDAATVDGLVVGMCIKDYKHPKNVAVTPGTGMVDFPAVLAQLKQGGFTSGPLVVECLEPGDLEHTLAEAKKTREFLEELTGQKTSPSRGASVNAAQLTAGVAVTDITPPVGYRMSGYFRERLSTGTSNPLRAKAVVIRQGRESAAMVSCDIIGLSPEVSSRARKLAAKKTGIPAANILLAATHSHTGPLYFGALRKHFHHRAIAASGSDPYEKVDYSSRLVRRIVKAITQADAAAKPVRLEAGKAKQQGLSFNRRFHMKNGTVRFNPGIQNPDIVRVAGPIDPEVGIVFFRETNADRNVAAMVNFALHLDTVGGTEYAADYPFYVEQSLREKYGKDLVLLYGTGTCGDINHIDVTKRERLKTDYIGRTLGETVCANAESLKTIAEPALAVRREIVDVPLQHYGPEKVAWARESIEKVGTRELSFLEQVEAYKILAVEMRQSRTIPLEVQVFRLSRDVAVVGLPGEVFVDLGLAIKRSSPFATTIVIELCQDAPGYIPTRKAFAEGSYETVNSRIAPGGGEKMAEAAIRLLKELG
;
A
#
# COMPACT_ATOMS: atom_id res chain seq x y z
N MET A 1 64.09 13.78 5.46
CA MET A 1 63.70 15.20 5.35
C MET A 1 62.20 15.31 5.62
N SER A 2 61.77 16.45 6.14
CA SER A 2 60.63 16.71 7.04
C SER A 2 59.20 16.28 6.61
N PRO A 3 58.25 16.22 7.57
CA PRO A 3 56.87 15.73 7.40
C PRO A 3 55.80 16.85 7.33
N SER A 4 54.64 16.55 6.71
CA SER A 4 53.28 17.12 6.87
C SER A 4 52.55 17.07 5.51
N GLU A 5 51.26 16.76 5.33
CA GLU A 5 50.06 17.09 6.12
C GLU A 5 48.97 16.02 5.97
N GLN A 6 48.24 15.75 7.05
CA GLN A 6 47.01 14.96 7.08
C GLN A 6 45.82 15.84 6.69
N MET A 7 45.05 15.44 5.67
CA MET A 7 43.78 16.08 5.29
C MET A 7 42.71 15.89 6.38
N SER A 8 42.00 16.96 6.73
CA SER A 8 40.93 16.93 7.72
C SER A 8 39.57 16.54 7.12
N ARG A 9 38.68 16.01 7.95
CA ARG A 9 37.30 15.62 7.59
C ARG A 9 36.41 16.78 7.11
N ARG A 10 36.80 18.04 7.35
CA ARG A 10 36.12 19.24 6.83
C ARG A 10 36.45 19.52 5.36
N ASP A 11 37.66 19.19 4.91
CA ASP A 11 38.11 19.45 3.53
C ASP A 11 37.47 18.49 2.50
N PHE A 12 37.02 17.31 2.95
CA PHE A 12 36.25 16.36 2.14
C PHE A 12 34.78 16.81 1.93
N LEU A 13 34.19 17.45 2.94
CA LEU A 13 32.79 17.90 2.90
C LEU A 13 32.60 19.12 1.98
N ASP A 14 33.61 20.00 1.89
CA ASP A 14 33.52 21.23 1.10
C ASP A 14 33.65 20.99 -0.43
N ARG A 15 34.35 19.91 -0.84
CA ARG A 15 34.45 19.50 -2.25
C ARG A 15 33.25 18.72 -2.76
N THR A 16 32.44 18.14 -1.87
CA THR A 16 31.24 17.36 -2.26
C THR A 16 30.06 18.28 -2.60
N LEU A 17 30.06 19.52 -2.09
CA LEU A 17 29.01 20.52 -2.33
C LEU A 17 29.12 21.25 -3.69
N LYS A 18 30.26 21.20 -4.38
CA LYS A 18 30.47 21.92 -5.67
C LYS A 18 30.31 21.07 -6.94
N VAL A 19 30.10 19.77 -6.83
CA VAL A 19 29.81 18.90 -8.00
C VAL A 19 28.29 18.61 -8.14
N GLY A 20 27.49 18.88 -7.11
CA GLY A 20 26.04 18.67 -7.12
C GLY A 20 25.19 19.80 -7.74
N ALA A 21 25.79 20.95 -8.09
CA ALA A 21 25.04 22.14 -8.53
C ALA A 21 24.99 22.36 -10.05
N ALA A 22 25.70 21.57 -10.87
CA ALA A 22 25.79 21.78 -12.32
C ALA A 22 25.02 20.76 -13.18
N GLY A 23 24.42 19.72 -12.56
CA GLY A 23 23.69 18.65 -13.29
C GLY A 23 22.16 18.74 -13.24
N LEU A 24 21.59 19.77 -12.60
CA LEU A 24 20.14 19.91 -12.36
C LEU A 24 19.50 21.13 -13.07
N ALA A 25 20.22 21.77 -13.99
CA ALA A 25 19.75 22.96 -14.70
C ALA A 25 19.44 22.72 -16.19
N ALA A 26 19.34 21.47 -16.65
CA ALA A 26 19.11 21.14 -18.06
C ALA A 26 18.10 20.00 -18.26
N SER A 27 16.86 20.21 -17.81
CA SER A 27 15.66 19.51 -18.34
C SER A 27 14.34 20.12 -17.88
N CYS A 28 14.29 21.42 -17.61
CA CYS A 28 13.06 22.15 -17.33
C CYS A 28 12.74 23.10 -18.49
N THR A 29 12.28 22.55 -19.61
CA THR A 29 11.60 23.33 -20.65
C THR A 29 10.43 22.53 -21.21
N ALA A 30 9.23 23.07 -20.94
CA ALA A 30 8.00 22.98 -21.71
C ALA A 30 7.53 21.60 -22.21
N GLU A 31 6.59 20.99 -21.48
CA GLU A 31 5.47 20.29 -22.12
C GLU A 31 4.16 20.97 -21.71
N SER A 32 3.64 21.76 -22.64
CA SER A 32 2.29 22.28 -22.61
C SER A 32 1.29 21.20 -23.04
N ALA A 33 0.22 21.06 -22.26
CA ALA A 33 -1.13 20.68 -22.67
C ALA A 33 -1.27 19.50 -23.66
N SER A 34 -1.42 18.31 -23.09
CA SER A 34 -2.28 17.28 -23.65
C SER A 34 -3.01 16.60 -22.49
N ALA A 35 -4.33 16.79 -22.44
CA ALA A 35 -5.20 16.22 -21.42
C ALA A 35 -5.20 14.69 -21.56
N ALA A 36 -4.38 14.02 -20.75
CA ALA A 36 -4.47 12.59 -20.49
C ALA A 36 -5.37 12.39 -19.27
N VAL A 37 -6.46 11.65 -19.46
CA VAL A 37 -7.46 11.33 -18.44
C VAL A 37 -6.82 10.45 -17.36
N THR A 38 -6.29 11.08 -16.31
CA THR A 38 -6.06 10.49 -14.99
C THR A 38 -7.11 11.10 -14.06
N GLY A 39 -8.05 10.31 -13.56
CA GLY A 39 -9.14 10.81 -12.70
C GLY A 39 -8.59 11.43 -11.41
N GLU A 40 -8.59 12.76 -11.32
CA GLU A 40 -8.25 13.47 -10.09
C GLU A 40 -9.34 13.26 -9.02
N LEU A 41 -8.92 12.98 -7.78
CA LEU A 41 -9.80 12.82 -6.62
C LEU A 41 -10.34 14.19 -6.15
N TRP A 42 -11.60 14.26 -5.74
CA TRP A 42 -12.24 15.37 -5.02
C TRP A 42 -11.47 15.75 -3.76
N GLN A 43 -11.33 17.06 -3.54
CA GLN A 43 -10.68 17.62 -2.36
C GLN A 43 -11.71 17.85 -1.25
N ILE A 44 -11.97 16.82 -0.45
CA ILE A 44 -12.95 16.86 0.66
C ILE A 44 -12.34 17.56 1.87
N GLY A 45 -12.94 18.68 2.28
CA GLY A 45 -12.46 19.48 3.40
C GLY A 45 -13.58 20.04 4.28
N CYS A 46 -13.18 20.75 5.33
CA CYS A 46 -14.09 21.48 6.21
C CYS A 46 -13.54 22.88 6.48
N TYR A 47 -14.41 23.90 6.48
CA TYR A 47 -14.04 25.25 6.89
C TYR A 47 -13.88 25.32 8.41
N THR A 48 -13.14 26.31 8.92
CA THR A 48 -13.02 26.56 10.37
C THR A 48 -14.34 26.98 11.04
N ARG A 49 -15.34 27.39 10.23
CA ARG A 49 -16.60 27.99 10.68
C ARG A 49 -17.40 27.17 11.71
N PRO A 50 -17.53 25.83 11.65
CA PRO A 50 -18.26 25.07 12.66
C PRO A 50 -17.71 25.25 14.09
N TRP A 51 -16.46 25.71 14.21
CA TRP A 51 -15.78 26.02 15.48
C TRP A 51 -15.54 27.52 15.67
N ASP A 52 -16.38 28.39 15.10
CA ASP A 52 -16.17 29.85 15.11
C ASP A 52 -16.11 30.50 16.51
N LYS A 53 -16.60 29.80 17.54
CA LYS A 53 -16.48 30.21 18.96
C LYS A 53 -15.09 29.96 19.55
N TYR A 54 -14.21 29.27 18.84
CA TYR A 54 -12.88 28.88 19.28
C TYR A 54 -11.79 29.53 18.41
N ASP A 55 -10.56 29.54 18.92
CA ASP A 55 -9.40 29.90 18.13
C ASP A 55 -9.25 28.95 16.94
N TYR A 56 -8.81 29.45 15.79
CA TYR A 56 -8.71 28.66 14.56
C TYR A 56 -7.82 27.42 14.72
N ARG A 57 -6.85 27.41 15.64
CA ARG A 57 -6.01 26.24 15.92
C ARG A 57 -6.84 25.08 16.46
N VAL A 58 -7.83 25.35 17.31
CA VAL A 58 -8.78 24.34 17.80
C VAL A 58 -9.61 23.78 16.65
N ALA A 59 -10.07 24.64 15.74
CA ALA A 59 -10.77 24.21 14.54
C ALA A 59 -9.87 23.31 13.66
N LEU A 60 -8.61 23.67 13.46
CA LEU A 60 -7.66 22.87 12.68
C LEU A 60 -7.37 21.51 13.33
N ASP A 61 -7.23 21.46 14.66
CA ASP A 61 -7.10 20.20 15.40
C ASP A 61 -8.31 19.30 15.15
N ALA A 62 -9.53 19.84 15.30
CA ALA A 62 -10.76 19.09 15.09
C ALA A 62 -10.95 18.64 13.63
N ILE A 63 -10.58 19.47 12.65
CA ILE A 63 -10.64 19.11 11.22
C ILE A 63 -9.67 17.96 10.90
N ALA A 64 -8.44 18.01 11.43
CA ALA A 64 -7.47 16.94 11.28
C ALA A 64 -7.95 15.65 11.96
N GLU A 65 -8.48 15.76 13.18
CA GLU A 65 -9.02 14.63 13.96
C GLU A 65 -10.26 14.01 13.31
N ALA A 66 -11.09 14.81 12.64
CA ALA A 66 -12.23 14.33 11.85
C ALA A 66 -11.79 13.53 10.60
N GLY A 67 -10.51 13.56 10.24
CA GLY A 67 -9.92 12.80 9.12
C GLY A 67 -9.88 13.55 7.80
N PHE A 68 -10.22 14.84 7.76
CA PHE A 68 -10.10 15.64 6.55
C PHE A 68 -8.63 15.83 6.14
N LYS A 69 -8.39 15.98 4.83
CA LYS A 69 -7.06 16.34 4.28
C LYS A 69 -6.96 17.83 3.93
N TYR A 70 -8.09 18.52 3.90
CA TYR A 70 -8.22 19.90 3.48
C TYR A 70 -8.97 20.70 4.55
N ALA A 71 -8.45 21.88 4.88
CA ALA A 71 -9.07 22.82 5.81
C ALA A 71 -9.26 24.17 5.13
N GLY A 72 -10.52 24.57 4.95
CA GLY A 72 -10.82 25.92 4.47
C GLY A 72 -10.71 26.93 5.61
N LEU A 73 -10.17 28.12 5.35
CA LEU A 73 -10.06 29.16 6.39
C LEU A 73 -11.23 30.13 6.25
N MET A 74 -12.07 30.23 7.28
CA MET A 74 -13.25 31.12 7.28
C MET A 74 -13.35 31.83 8.63
N THR A 75 -14.43 31.63 9.38
CA THR A 75 -14.64 32.30 10.65
C THR A 75 -13.94 31.56 11.79
N ALA A 76 -13.47 32.32 12.77
CA ALA A 76 -12.88 31.85 14.01
C ALA A 76 -12.94 32.96 15.06
N LYS A 77 -12.82 32.60 16.34
CA LYS A 77 -12.72 33.58 17.43
C LYS A 77 -11.37 34.27 17.34
N SER A 78 -11.38 35.58 17.12
CA SER A 78 -10.20 36.43 17.09
C SER A 78 -10.55 37.83 17.59
N GLU A 79 -9.56 38.50 18.19
CA GLU A 79 -9.71 39.86 18.74
C GLU A 79 -9.81 40.93 17.66
N LYS A 80 -9.29 40.65 16.45
CA LYS A 80 -9.15 41.63 15.35
C LYS A 80 -10.29 41.56 14.34
N SER A 81 -10.71 40.35 13.99
CA SER A 81 -11.83 40.11 13.07
C SER A 81 -12.43 38.74 13.34
N ASN A 82 -13.65 38.50 12.88
CA ASN A 82 -14.26 37.17 12.94
C ASN A 82 -13.73 36.20 11.87
N LEU A 83 -12.76 36.61 11.05
CA LEU A 83 -12.13 35.80 9.99
C LEU A 83 -10.70 35.40 10.38
N VAL A 84 -10.29 34.21 9.96
CA VAL A 84 -8.90 33.73 10.12
C VAL A 84 -7.93 34.61 9.32
N ILE A 85 -8.26 34.89 8.06
CA ILE A 85 -7.51 35.79 7.18
C ILE A 85 -8.45 36.94 6.76
N SER A 86 -7.98 38.17 6.94
CA SER A 86 -8.74 39.39 6.62
C SER A 86 -7.80 40.48 6.07
N VAL A 87 -8.36 41.61 5.65
CA VAL A 87 -7.57 42.80 5.28
C VAL A 87 -6.76 43.38 6.44
N ALA A 88 -7.12 43.07 7.70
CA ALA A 88 -6.37 43.48 8.89
C ALA A 88 -5.19 42.54 9.20
N THR A 89 -5.23 41.31 8.69
CA THR A 89 -4.16 40.30 8.90
C THR A 89 -2.85 40.78 8.27
N THR A 90 -1.75 40.61 8.99
CA THR A 90 -0.39 40.87 8.51
C THR A 90 0.16 39.65 7.77
N LEU A 91 1.21 39.85 6.95
CA LEU A 91 1.84 38.74 6.24
C LEU A 91 2.44 37.69 7.18
N ASP A 92 3.05 38.12 8.29
CA ASP A 92 3.62 37.21 9.29
C ASP A 92 2.55 36.36 9.96
N GLU A 93 1.40 36.95 10.32
CA GLU A 93 0.25 36.21 10.84
C GLU A 93 -0.27 35.21 9.82
N ALA A 94 -0.35 35.59 8.54
CA ALA A 94 -0.78 34.68 7.48
C ALA A 94 0.19 33.52 7.26
N HIS A 95 1.51 33.77 7.31
CA HIS A 95 2.53 32.72 7.30
C HIS A 95 2.36 31.77 8.49
N GLN A 96 2.12 32.32 9.68
CA GLN A 96 1.90 31.51 10.88
C GLN A 96 0.66 30.62 10.76
N VAL A 97 -0.44 31.14 10.21
CA VAL A 97 -1.64 30.33 9.91
C VAL A 97 -1.30 29.19 8.94
N GLY A 98 -0.55 29.48 7.87
CA GLY A 98 -0.10 28.47 6.91
C GLY A 98 0.79 27.37 7.54
N GLU A 99 1.67 27.74 8.48
CA GLU A 99 2.48 26.80 9.26
C GLU A 99 1.60 25.90 10.15
N GLU A 100 0.62 26.48 10.85
CA GLU A 100 -0.28 25.72 11.74
C GLU A 100 -1.14 24.70 10.97
N VAL A 101 -1.56 25.04 9.75
CA VAL A 101 -2.24 24.08 8.85
C VAL A 101 -1.29 22.94 8.47
N ARG A 102 -0.06 23.25 8.03
CA ARG A 102 0.92 22.23 7.60
C ARG A 102 1.37 21.31 8.71
N LYS A 103 1.54 21.81 9.94
CA LYS A 103 1.88 21.00 11.12
C LYS A 103 0.89 19.87 11.38
N ARG A 104 -0.37 20.03 10.95
CA ARG A 104 -1.45 19.05 11.09
C ARG A 104 -1.65 18.17 9.86
N GLY A 105 -0.77 18.29 8.86
CA GLY A 105 -0.87 17.53 7.60
C GLY A 105 -2.05 17.94 6.72
N LEU A 106 -2.60 19.14 6.92
CA LEU A 106 -3.73 19.68 6.17
C LEU A 106 -3.23 20.55 4.99
N LYS A 107 -4.09 20.74 3.98
CA LYS A 107 -3.90 21.70 2.87
C LYS A 107 -5.05 22.72 2.85
N VAL A 108 -4.83 23.92 2.31
CA VAL A 108 -5.86 24.97 2.25
C VAL A 108 -6.43 25.08 0.83
N PRO A 109 -7.64 24.56 0.55
CA PRO A 109 -8.23 24.67 -0.77
C PRO A 109 -8.81 26.06 -1.04
N SER A 110 -9.24 26.76 0.02
CA SER A 110 -9.90 28.06 -0.09
C SER A 110 -9.84 28.85 1.22
N VAL A 111 -9.78 30.17 1.07
CA VAL A 111 -9.96 31.16 2.15
C VAL A 111 -11.21 31.98 1.85
N TYR A 112 -12.09 32.16 2.84
CA TYR A 112 -13.18 33.11 2.74
C TYR A 112 -12.69 34.52 3.08
N GLY A 113 -12.81 35.41 2.11
CA GLY A 113 -12.39 36.80 2.19
C GLY A 113 -13.56 37.78 2.08
N GLY A 114 -13.31 39.00 2.55
CA GLY A 114 -14.28 40.09 2.47
C GLY A 114 -13.77 41.37 3.11
N GLY A 115 -14.65 42.36 3.22
CA GLY A 115 -14.36 43.60 3.93
C GLY A 115 -13.35 44.52 3.24
N ILE A 116 -13.17 44.39 1.92
CA ILE A 116 -12.34 45.33 1.15
C ILE A 116 -12.97 46.74 1.20
N PRO A 117 -12.19 47.81 1.45
CA PRO A 117 -12.72 49.12 1.84
C PRO A 117 -13.16 49.98 0.63
N VAL A 118 -13.96 49.41 -0.28
CA VAL A 118 -14.45 50.10 -1.49
C VAL A 118 -15.34 51.30 -1.19
N ALA A 119 -15.98 51.31 -0.02
CA ALA A 119 -16.75 52.46 0.47
C ALA A 119 -15.86 53.70 0.75
N LYS A 120 -14.55 53.52 0.97
CA LYS A 120 -13.60 54.63 1.10
C LYS A 120 -13.20 55.16 -0.27
N SER A 121 -12.85 54.27 -1.19
CA SER A 121 -12.60 54.54 -2.61
C SER A 121 -12.33 53.23 -3.35
N LEU A 122 -12.44 53.23 -4.68
CA LEU A 122 -12.00 52.11 -5.53
C LEU A 122 -10.53 51.74 -5.27
N LYS A 123 -9.65 52.74 -5.16
CA LYS A 123 -8.22 52.53 -4.88
C LYS A 123 -7.99 51.78 -3.57
N ALA A 124 -8.67 52.20 -2.49
CA ALA A 124 -8.59 51.52 -1.20
C ALA A 124 -9.11 50.07 -1.30
N GLY A 125 -10.16 49.83 -2.09
CA GLY A 125 -10.67 48.50 -2.39
C GLY A 125 -9.63 47.59 -3.07
N ILE A 126 -8.96 48.09 -4.11
CA ILE A 126 -7.89 47.37 -4.85
C ILE A 126 -6.72 47.05 -3.92
N GLU A 127 -6.24 48.03 -3.15
CA GLU A 127 -5.14 47.84 -2.20
C GLU A 127 -5.50 46.81 -1.11
N GLY A 128 -6.72 46.89 -0.59
CA GLY A 128 -7.23 45.92 0.38
C GLY A 128 -7.31 44.50 -0.18
N LEU A 129 -7.77 44.34 -1.42
CA LEU A 129 -7.86 43.03 -2.08
C LEU A 129 -6.47 42.45 -2.40
N ARG A 130 -5.52 43.26 -2.88
CA ARG A 130 -4.13 42.81 -3.11
C ARG A 130 -3.48 42.32 -1.82
N LYS A 131 -3.66 43.06 -0.71
CA LYS A 131 -3.18 42.62 0.60
C LYS A 131 -3.80 41.28 1.01
N LEU A 132 -5.09 41.09 0.76
CA LEU A 132 -5.77 39.83 1.05
C LEU A 132 -5.24 38.68 0.20
N ILE A 133 -4.97 38.92 -1.09
CA ILE A 133 -4.33 37.96 -2.00
C ILE A 133 -2.94 37.57 -1.49
N ASP A 134 -2.12 38.54 -1.09
CA ASP A 134 -0.78 38.27 -0.55
C ASP A 134 -0.84 37.42 0.73
N ASN A 135 -1.76 37.73 1.64
CA ASN A 135 -1.99 36.92 2.84
C ASN A 135 -2.43 35.49 2.49
N CYS A 136 -3.31 35.31 1.50
CA CYS A 136 -3.72 33.95 1.09
C CYS A 136 -2.58 33.18 0.42
N ALA A 137 -1.74 33.86 -0.39
CA ALA A 137 -0.56 33.27 -0.99
C ALA A 137 0.45 32.81 0.07
N ALA A 138 0.61 33.58 1.16
CA ALA A 138 1.42 33.20 2.33
C ALA A 138 0.96 31.89 3.00
N CYS A 139 -0.34 31.55 2.88
CA CYS A 139 -0.91 30.29 3.35
C CYS A 139 -0.87 29.15 2.30
N ASN A 140 -0.30 29.38 1.11
CA ASN A 140 -0.26 28.43 -0.02
C ASN A 140 -1.65 27.94 -0.48
N VAL A 141 -2.56 28.89 -0.69
CA VAL A 141 -3.98 28.68 -1.02
C VAL A 141 -4.20 28.73 -2.52
N GLY A 142 -5.10 27.89 -3.05
CA GLY A 142 -5.45 27.90 -4.48
C GLY A 142 -6.58 28.86 -4.89
N ASN A 143 -7.44 29.28 -3.95
CA ASN A 143 -8.59 30.13 -4.23
C ASN A 143 -8.95 31.10 -3.08
N LEU A 144 -9.27 32.36 -3.43
CA LEU A 144 -9.87 33.35 -2.54
C LEU A 144 -11.37 33.46 -2.82
N MET A 145 -12.21 32.99 -1.90
CA MET A 145 -13.66 33.01 -2.02
C MET A 145 -14.26 34.28 -1.40
N MET A 146 -14.95 35.07 -2.21
CA MET A 146 -15.59 36.32 -1.83
C MET A 146 -17.10 36.14 -1.61
N GLY A 147 -17.64 36.76 -0.55
CA GLY A 147 -19.09 36.74 -0.26
C GLY A 147 -19.94 37.69 -1.12
N GLY A 148 -19.33 38.51 -1.96
CA GLY A 148 -20.03 39.56 -2.70
C GLY A 148 -20.34 40.79 -1.85
N ILE A 149 -21.25 41.64 -2.34
CA ILE A 149 -21.61 42.92 -1.71
C ILE A 149 -23.13 43.12 -1.78
N GLY A 150 -23.74 43.38 -0.62
CA GLY A 150 -25.19 43.61 -0.52
C GLY A 150 -25.63 45.05 -0.76
N ASN A 151 -24.69 46.01 -0.74
CA ASN A 151 -24.98 47.41 -1.01
C ASN A 151 -24.91 47.66 -2.53
N ALA A 152 -26.05 47.99 -3.12
CA ALA A 152 -26.18 48.27 -4.55
C ALA A 152 -25.30 49.43 -5.02
N ASP A 153 -25.15 50.48 -4.20
CA ASP A 153 -24.34 51.67 -4.54
C ASP A 153 -22.85 51.35 -4.63
N LEU A 154 -22.42 50.24 -4.01
CA LEU A 154 -21.02 49.80 -4.01
C LEU A 154 -20.77 48.64 -4.97
N TYR A 155 -21.79 48.11 -5.64
CA TYR A 155 -21.71 46.89 -6.46
C TYR A 155 -20.67 47.03 -7.58
N ASP A 156 -20.78 48.08 -8.39
CA ASP A 156 -19.87 48.31 -9.52
C ASP A 156 -18.43 48.55 -9.04
N ALA A 157 -18.25 49.37 -7.99
CA ALA A 157 -16.94 49.64 -7.43
C ALA A 157 -16.28 48.37 -6.84
N TYR A 158 -17.07 47.51 -6.21
CA TYR A 158 -16.61 46.25 -5.61
C TYR A 158 -16.09 45.26 -6.66
N TYR A 159 -16.88 45.01 -7.70
CA TYR A 159 -16.47 44.07 -8.74
C TYR A 159 -15.44 44.65 -9.70
N LYS A 160 -15.39 45.99 -9.86
CA LYS A 160 -14.25 46.64 -10.51
C LYS A 160 -12.96 46.41 -9.74
N ALA A 161 -12.96 46.53 -8.40
CA ALA A 161 -11.78 46.22 -7.60
C ALA A 161 -11.33 44.76 -7.77
N ILE A 162 -12.28 43.81 -7.88
CA ILE A 162 -11.98 42.40 -8.17
C ILE A 162 -11.35 42.24 -9.55
N ALA A 163 -11.93 42.85 -10.59
CA ALA A 163 -11.40 42.77 -11.95
C ALA A 163 -9.94 43.24 -12.01
N GLU A 164 -9.63 44.38 -11.39
CA GLU A 164 -8.28 44.98 -11.31
C GLU A 164 -7.25 44.13 -10.53
N CYS A 165 -7.71 43.13 -9.76
CA CYS A 165 -6.86 42.24 -8.98
C CYS A 165 -6.78 40.82 -9.55
N CYS A 166 -7.53 40.50 -10.61
CA CYS A 166 -7.60 39.14 -11.12
C CYS A 166 -6.28 38.62 -11.69
N ASP A 167 -5.56 39.45 -12.45
CA ASP A 167 -4.23 39.11 -12.97
C ASP A 167 -3.20 39.01 -11.84
N TYR A 168 -3.27 39.91 -10.86
CA TYR A 168 -2.42 39.86 -9.68
C TYR A 168 -2.58 38.55 -8.90
N ALA A 169 -3.82 38.07 -8.73
CA ALA A 169 -4.08 36.75 -8.13
C ALA A 169 -3.53 35.61 -9.00
N ALA A 170 -3.67 35.69 -10.32
CA ALA A 170 -3.18 34.66 -11.24
C ALA A 170 -1.65 34.54 -11.21
N GLU A 171 -0.92 35.66 -11.12
CA GLU A 171 0.55 35.69 -10.96
C GLU A 171 1.01 34.99 -9.67
N LYS A 172 0.17 34.99 -8.64
CA LYS A 172 0.40 34.27 -7.38
C LYS A 172 -0.07 32.80 -7.41
N GLY A 173 -0.58 32.33 -8.56
CA GLY A 173 -1.12 30.98 -8.70
C GLY A 173 -2.49 30.78 -8.04
N MET A 174 -3.25 31.86 -7.84
CA MET A 174 -4.53 31.85 -7.12
C MET A 174 -5.70 32.25 -8.01
N GLY A 175 -6.84 31.56 -7.84
CA GLY A 175 -8.14 32.01 -8.35
C GLY A 175 -8.86 32.96 -7.37
N ILE A 176 -9.76 33.78 -7.91
CA ILE A 176 -10.76 34.50 -7.10
C ILE A 176 -12.13 33.92 -7.45
N SER A 177 -12.99 33.72 -6.45
CA SER A 177 -14.35 33.26 -6.70
C SER A 177 -15.40 34.07 -5.95
N VAL A 178 -16.63 34.04 -6.46
CA VAL A 178 -17.82 34.51 -5.73
C VAL A 178 -18.72 33.32 -5.42
N LYS A 179 -19.38 33.36 -4.27
CA LYS A 179 -20.39 32.35 -3.92
C LYS A 179 -21.80 32.95 -3.86
N PRO A 180 -22.85 32.13 -4.08
CA PRO A 180 -24.21 32.54 -3.74
C PRO A 180 -24.27 33.00 -2.28
N HIS A 181 -24.54 34.28 -2.02
CA HIS A 181 -24.50 34.87 -0.68
C HIS A 181 -25.28 36.20 -0.61
N GLY A 182 -26.60 36.12 -0.60
CA GLY A 182 -27.50 37.25 -0.30
C GLY A 182 -27.37 38.44 -1.24
N GLY A 183 -28.22 39.45 -1.01
CA GLY A 183 -28.19 40.69 -1.79
C GLY A 183 -28.24 40.47 -3.30
N LEU A 184 -27.18 40.91 -3.99
CA LEU A 184 -27.09 40.93 -5.46
C LEU A 184 -26.37 39.72 -6.06
N ASN A 185 -26.04 38.71 -5.26
CA ASN A 185 -25.43 37.45 -5.68
C ASN A 185 -26.03 36.27 -4.91
N ALA A 186 -27.34 36.27 -4.67
CA ALA A 186 -28.03 35.23 -3.91
C ALA A 186 -28.30 33.94 -4.71
N THR A 187 -28.31 34.00 -6.04
CA THR A 187 -28.64 32.88 -6.94
C THR A 187 -27.56 32.65 -8.00
N GLY A 188 -27.58 31.48 -8.64
CA GLY A 188 -26.72 31.13 -9.76
C GLY A 188 -26.75 32.14 -10.91
N PRO A 189 -27.92 32.59 -11.40
CA PRO A 189 -28.01 33.62 -12.43
C PRO A 189 -27.38 34.96 -12.03
N GLN A 190 -27.53 35.37 -10.77
CA GLN A 190 -26.93 36.59 -10.26
C GLN A 190 -25.40 36.47 -10.17
N CYS A 191 -24.90 35.32 -9.71
CA CYS A 191 -23.47 35.00 -9.74
C CYS A 191 -22.92 34.99 -11.18
N ARG A 192 -23.59 34.33 -12.13
CA ARG A 192 -23.19 34.33 -13.55
C ARG A 192 -23.11 35.74 -14.11
N LYS A 193 -24.14 36.57 -13.90
CA LYS A 193 -24.15 37.98 -14.34
C LYS A 193 -22.92 38.74 -13.83
N THR A 194 -22.54 38.47 -12.58
CA THR A 194 -21.35 39.06 -11.96
C THR A 194 -20.05 38.58 -12.63
N ILE A 195 -19.93 37.27 -12.94
CA ILE A 195 -18.78 36.72 -13.67
C ILE A 195 -18.66 37.35 -15.05
N GLU A 196 -19.77 37.45 -15.79
CA GLU A 196 -19.83 38.03 -17.13
C GLU A 196 -19.46 39.51 -17.12
N MET A 197 -19.93 40.26 -16.13
CA MET A 197 -19.59 41.67 -15.94
C MET A 197 -18.10 41.88 -15.66
N VAL A 198 -17.49 41.04 -14.81
CA VAL A 198 -16.04 41.10 -14.54
C VAL A 198 -15.24 40.65 -15.78
N GLY A 199 -15.77 39.71 -16.57
CA GLY A 199 -15.22 39.32 -17.86
C GLY A 199 -13.84 38.66 -17.81
N HIS A 200 -13.43 38.13 -16.66
CA HIS A 200 -12.07 37.62 -16.44
C HIS A 200 -12.02 36.10 -16.20
N LYS A 201 -11.05 35.42 -16.81
CA LYS A 201 -10.92 33.95 -16.71
C LYS A 201 -10.53 33.45 -15.31
N ASN A 202 -9.89 34.30 -14.52
CA ASN A 202 -9.44 33.99 -13.15
C ASN A 202 -10.49 34.31 -12.08
N PHE A 203 -11.68 34.75 -12.49
CA PHE A 203 -12.82 34.98 -11.60
C PHE A 203 -13.93 33.97 -11.90
N ARG A 204 -14.27 33.14 -10.91
CA ARG A 204 -15.13 31.95 -11.07
C ARG A 204 -16.14 31.80 -9.93
N ILE A 205 -16.93 30.73 -9.92
CA ILE A 205 -17.98 30.51 -8.93
C ILE A 205 -17.56 29.43 -7.93
N TRP A 206 -17.76 29.72 -6.64
CA TRP A 206 -17.75 28.72 -5.58
C TRP A 206 -19.19 28.45 -5.15
N TYR A 207 -19.78 27.35 -5.64
CA TYR A 207 -21.22 27.14 -5.52
C TYR A 207 -21.65 26.81 -4.09
N ASP A 208 -22.83 27.26 -3.65
CA ASP A 208 -23.34 27.06 -2.28
C ASP A 208 -24.84 26.73 -2.34
N PRO A 209 -25.21 25.42 -2.40
CA PRO A 209 -26.61 25.00 -2.58
C PRO A 209 -27.48 25.33 -1.36
N GLY A 210 -26.92 25.30 -0.14
CA GLY A 210 -27.65 25.66 1.07
C GLY A 210 -28.06 27.14 1.07
N ASN A 211 -27.21 28.02 0.53
CA ASN A 211 -27.56 29.42 0.36
C ASN A 211 -28.66 29.68 -0.67
N ILE A 212 -28.77 28.86 -1.73
CA ILE A 212 -29.88 28.97 -2.69
C ILE A 212 -31.22 28.80 -1.99
N TYR A 213 -31.37 27.76 -1.17
CA TYR A 213 -32.58 27.60 -0.36
C TYR A 213 -32.74 28.70 0.68
N PHE A 214 -31.67 29.07 1.39
CA PHE A 214 -31.74 30.09 2.43
C PHE A 214 -32.26 31.43 1.90
N TYR A 215 -31.74 31.93 0.77
CA TYR A 215 -32.13 33.24 0.24
C TYR A 215 -33.43 33.22 -0.56
N SER A 216 -33.80 32.07 -1.13
CA SER A 216 -35.07 31.92 -1.85
C SER A 216 -36.28 31.60 -0.96
N GLU A 217 -36.08 31.37 0.34
CA GLU A 217 -37.09 30.80 1.25
C GLU A 217 -37.55 29.40 0.84
N ALA A 218 -36.61 28.55 0.43
CA ALA A 218 -36.86 27.23 -0.13
C ALA A 218 -37.69 27.21 -1.44
N ARG A 219 -37.87 28.34 -2.11
CA ARG A 219 -38.65 28.44 -3.36
C ARG A 219 -37.86 28.09 -4.61
N LEU A 220 -36.53 28.20 -4.57
CA LEU A 220 -35.65 27.86 -5.68
C LEU A 220 -34.88 26.58 -5.35
N ASP A 221 -35.01 25.57 -6.20
CA ASP A 221 -34.31 24.31 -6.10
C ASP A 221 -32.83 24.45 -6.53
N PRO A 222 -31.85 24.07 -5.68
CA PRO A 222 -30.43 24.14 -6.00
C PRO A 222 -30.00 23.30 -7.21
N VAL A 223 -30.73 22.24 -7.59
CA VAL A 223 -30.40 21.47 -8.80
C VAL A 223 -30.72 22.30 -10.04
N THR A 224 -31.91 22.91 -10.05
CA THR A 224 -32.33 23.83 -11.12
C THR A 224 -31.41 25.07 -11.20
N ASP A 225 -31.03 25.65 -10.06
CA ASP A 225 -30.11 26.80 -10.02
C ASP A 225 -28.70 26.42 -10.48
N ALA A 226 -28.21 25.21 -10.15
CA ALA A 226 -26.87 24.76 -10.52
C ALA A 226 -26.66 24.70 -12.04
N ALA A 227 -27.69 24.34 -12.81
CA ALA A 227 -27.64 24.35 -14.28
C ALA A 227 -27.35 25.75 -14.85
N THR A 228 -27.70 26.81 -14.11
CA THR A 228 -27.47 28.18 -14.53
C THR A 228 -26.01 28.60 -14.38
N VAL A 229 -25.13 27.79 -13.78
CA VAL A 229 -23.69 28.12 -13.57
C VAL A 229 -22.73 27.15 -14.27
N ASP A 230 -23.24 26.37 -15.23
CA ASP A 230 -22.43 25.49 -16.08
C ASP A 230 -21.21 26.20 -16.68
N GLY A 231 -20.06 25.54 -16.59
CA GLY A 231 -18.74 25.99 -17.06
C GLY A 231 -18.00 26.95 -16.13
N LEU A 232 -18.60 27.37 -15.00
CA LEU A 232 -18.06 28.44 -14.15
C LEU A 232 -17.63 28.00 -12.75
N VAL A 233 -17.97 26.78 -12.32
CA VAL A 233 -17.76 26.32 -10.94
C VAL A 233 -16.34 25.77 -10.76
N VAL A 234 -15.65 26.24 -9.72
CA VAL A 234 -14.28 25.81 -9.34
C VAL A 234 -14.19 25.22 -7.93
N GLY A 235 -15.28 25.24 -7.18
CA GLY A 235 -15.39 24.65 -5.85
C GLY A 235 -16.83 24.73 -5.34
N MET A 236 -17.15 23.96 -4.31
CA MET A 236 -18.48 23.94 -3.71
C MET A 236 -18.41 23.98 -2.18
N CYS A 237 -19.21 24.86 -1.58
CA CYS A 237 -19.53 24.80 -0.15
C CYS A 237 -20.51 23.64 0.08
N ILE A 238 -20.16 22.73 0.98
CA ILE A 238 -21.09 21.71 1.45
C ILE A 238 -21.86 22.32 2.62
N LYS A 239 -23.07 22.79 2.29
CA LYS A 239 -23.96 23.47 3.21
C LYS A 239 -25.38 23.03 2.92
N ASP A 240 -26.04 22.54 3.94
CA ASP A 240 -27.41 22.03 3.86
C ASP A 240 -28.37 23.03 4.52
N TYR A 241 -29.66 22.77 4.40
CA TYR A 241 -30.71 23.69 4.81
C TYR A 241 -31.91 22.95 5.38
N LYS A 242 -32.46 23.43 6.50
CA LYS A 242 -33.77 23.05 7.02
C LYS A 242 -34.67 24.28 7.04
N HIS A 243 -35.88 24.13 6.51
CA HIS A 243 -36.87 25.21 6.55
C HIS A 243 -37.46 25.36 7.97
N PRO A 244 -37.68 26.58 8.46
CA PRO A 244 -37.31 27.88 7.87
C PRO A 244 -35.89 28.34 8.29
N LYS A 245 -35.15 28.96 7.36
CA LYS A 245 -33.92 29.76 7.60
C LYS A 245 -32.81 29.09 8.43
N ASN A 246 -32.74 27.76 8.49
CA ASN A 246 -31.70 27.08 9.25
C ASN A 246 -30.64 26.46 8.33
N VAL A 247 -29.41 26.94 8.40
CA VAL A 247 -28.24 26.37 7.70
C VAL A 247 -27.22 25.72 8.64
N ALA A 248 -27.41 25.84 9.96
CA ALA A 248 -26.56 25.22 10.97
C ALA A 248 -27.03 23.77 11.17
N VAL A 249 -26.89 22.98 10.11
CA VAL A 249 -27.36 21.60 10.02
C VAL A 249 -26.28 20.75 9.37
N THR A 250 -26.15 19.51 9.83
CA THR A 250 -25.20 18.55 9.26
C THR A 250 -25.61 18.19 7.83
N PRO A 251 -24.72 18.34 6.83
CA PRO A 251 -25.04 18.00 5.46
C PRO A 251 -25.48 16.55 5.26
N GLY A 252 -26.56 16.39 4.50
CA GLY A 252 -27.23 15.10 4.29
C GLY A 252 -28.42 14.87 5.24
N THR A 253 -28.78 15.86 6.07
CA THR A 253 -29.92 15.79 7.00
C THR A 253 -31.00 16.84 6.74
N GLY A 254 -30.77 17.76 5.80
CA GLY A 254 -31.69 18.80 5.40
C GLY A 254 -32.32 18.54 4.04
N MET A 255 -32.60 19.63 3.31
CA MET A 255 -33.35 19.65 2.07
C MET A 255 -32.48 19.52 0.81
N VAL A 256 -31.17 19.73 0.90
CA VAL A 256 -30.30 19.73 -0.28
C VAL A 256 -30.10 18.31 -0.81
N ASP A 257 -30.56 18.05 -2.04
CA ASP A 257 -30.23 16.83 -2.79
C ASP A 257 -28.79 16.93 -3.35
N PHE A 258 -27.81 16.68 -2.49
CA PHE A 258 -26.40 16.73 -2.88
C PHE A 258 -26.04 15.79 -4.06
N PRO A 259 -26.56 14.55 -4.16
CA PRO A 259 -26.40 13.73 -5.36
C PRO A 259 -26.86 14.42 -6.64
N ALA A 260 -28.06 14.98 -6.67
CA ALA A 260 -28.60 15.64 -7.86
C ALA A 260 -27.84 16.93 -8.19
N VAL A 261 -27.51 17.75 -7.18
CA VAL A 261 -26.70 18.97 -7.37
C VAL A 261 -25.33 18.62 -7.94
N LEU A 262 -24.63 17.65 -7.35
CA LEU A 262 -23.31 17.25 -7.83
C LEU A 262 -23.38 16.63 -9.24
N ALA A 263 -24.44 15.89 -9.55
CA ALA A 263 -24.68 15.36 -10.89
C ALA A 263 -24.89 16.49 -11.91
N GLN A 264 -25.65 17.52 -11.58
CA GLN A 264 -25.83 18.69 -12.44
C GLN A 264 -24.53 19.45 -12.65
N LEU A 265 -23.77 19.72 -11.57
CA LEU A 265 -22.49 20.43 -11.67
C LEU A 265 -21.46 19.63 -12.50
N LYS A 266 -21.47 18.29 -12.43
CA LYS A 266 -20.67 17.44 -13.30
C LYS A 266 -21.05 17.59 -14.77
N GLN A 267 -22.35 17.69 -15.09
CA GLN A 267 -22.80 17.99 -16.46
C GLN A 267 -22.31 19.36 -16.92
N GLY A 268 -22.29 20.34 -16.02
CA GLY A 268 -21.72 21.67 -16.23
C GLY A 268 -20.19 21.73 -16.25
N GLY A 269 -19.48 20.59 -16.16
CA GLY A 269 -18.01 20.52 -16.29
C GLY A 269 -17.22 20.51 -14.97
N PHE A 270 -17.86 20.61 -13.81
CA PHE A 270 -17.19 20.46 -12.50
C PHE A 270 -17.10 18.97 -12.14
N THR A 271 -16.07 18.29 -12.65
CA THR A 271 -15.89 16.83 -12.53
C THR A 271 -14.90 16.40 -11.44
N SER A 272 -14.08 17.33 -10.98
CA SER A 272 -13.18 17.22 -9.82
C SER A 272 -13.03 18.60 -9.16
N GLY A 273 -12.55 18.64 -7.92
CA GLY A 273 -12.24 19.90 -7.23
C GLY A 273 -12.63 19.90 -5.74
N PRO A 274 -12.61 21.08 -5.10
CA PRO A 274 -12.91 21.23 -3.68
C PRO A 274 -14.38 21.09 -3.32
N LEU A 275 -14.66 20.23 -2.35
CA LEU A 275 -15.94 20.09 -1.66
C LEU A 275 -15.69 20.38 -0.17
N VAL A 276 -16.02 21.58 0.28
CA VAL A 276 -15.61 22.07 1.61
C VAL A 276 -16.82 22.36 2.49
N VAL A 277 -16.96 21.65 3.60
CA VAL A 277 -18.06 21.77 4.56
C VAL A 277 -18.06 23.15 5.22
N GLU A 278 -19.15 23.91 5.06
CA GLU A 278 -19.29 25.25 5.63
C GLU A 278 -20.02 25.25 6.98
N CYS A 279 -21.03 24.39 7.12
CA CYS A 279 -21.87 24.32 8.31
C CYS A 279 -22.07 22.86 8.76
N LEU A 280 -22.21 22.70 10.07
CA LEU A 280 -22.58 21.48 10.76
C LEU A 280 -23.67 21.81 11.78
N GLU A 281 -24.37 20.80 12.30
CA GLU A 281 -25.22 20.99 13.47
C GLU A 281 -24.35 21.48 14.66
N PRO A 282 -24.74 22.57 15.33
CA PRO A 282 -23.91 23.18 16.37
C PRO A 282 -24.02 22.39 17.68
N GLY A 283 -22.89 22.21 18.36
CA GLY A 283 -22.85 21.64 19.71
C GLY A 283 -21.58 22.03 20.44
N ASP A 284 -21.19 21.23 21.44
CA ASP A 284 -19.84 21.32 22.02
C ASP A 284 -18.77 20.80 21.03
N LEU A 285 -17.51 20.79 21.45
CA LEU A 285 -16.39 20.35 20.60
C LEU A 285 -16.56 18.91 20.14
N GLU A 286 -17.00 18.02 21.03
CA GLU A 286 -17.16 16.59 20.75
C GLU A 286 -18.30 16.35 19.78
N HIS A 287 -19.45 17.00 19.99
CA HIS A 287 -20.59 16.93 19.09
C HIS A 287 -20.22 17.44 17.69
N THR A 288 -19.61 18.63 17.61
CA THR A 288 -19.26 19.24 16.32
C THR A 288 -18.24 18.37 15.56
N LEU A 289 -17.27 17.77 16.28
CA LEU A 289 -16.33 16.81 15.72
C LEU A 289 -17.05 15.55 15.19
N ALA A 290 -18.03 15.03 15.92
CA ALA A 290 -18.81 13.87 15.48
C ALA A 290 -19.61 14.18 14.20
N GLU A 291 -20.25 15.35 14.12
CA GLU A 291 -20.95 15.81 12.91
C GLU A 291 -19.99 16.02 11.73
N ALA A 292 -18.78 16.51 12.00
CA ALA A 292 -17.73 16.65 11.00
C ALA A 292 -17.31 15.29 10.41
N LYS A 293 -17.15 14.26 11.27
CA LYS A 293 -16.86 12.87 10.86
C LYS A 293 -18.00 12.30 10.00
N LYS A 294 -19.25 12.43 10.44
CA LYS A 294 -20.44 11.98 9.68
C LYS A 294 -20.50 12.63 8.30
N THR A 295 -20.23 13.94 8.23
CA THR A 295 -20.26 14.69 6.98
C THR A 295 -19.12 14.32 6.05
N ARG A 296 -17.90 14.13 6.57
CA ARG A 296 -16.77 13.62 5.79
C ARG A 296 -17.14 12.29 5.13
N GLU A 297 -17.65 11.34 5.92
CA GLU A 297 -18.06 10.02 5.42
C GLU A 297 -19.17 10.11 4.39
N PHE A 298 -20.15 11.00 4.60
CA PHE A 298 -21.21 11.27 3.63
C PHE A 298 -20.65 11.78 2.30
N LEU A 299 -19.70 12.72 2.33
CA LEU A 299 -19.07 13.25 1.12
C LEU A 299 -18.17 12.23 0.43
N GLU A 300 -17.45 11.43 1.20
CA GLU A 300 -16.64 10.33 0.68
C GLU A 300 -17.53 9.27 0.00
N GLU A 301 -18.71 8.98 0.55
CA GLU A 301 -19.72 8.12 -0.08
C GLU A 301 -20.27 8.75 -1.37
N LEU A 302 -20.66 10.02 -1.30
CA LEU A 302 -21.20 10.79 -2.42
C LEU A 302 -20.25 10.87 -3.63
N THR A 303 -18.95 10.95 -3.34
CA THR A 303 -17.89 11.08 -4.36
C THR A 303 -17.25 9.75 -4.77
N GLY A 304 -17.62 8.64 -4.11
CA GLY A 304 -16.96 7.34 -4.31
C GLY A 304 -15.53 7.27 -3.73
N GLN A 305 -15.16 8.22 -2.87
CA GLN A 305 -13.87 8.30 -2.16
C GLN A 305 -13.89 7.72 -0.75
N LYS A 306 -14.94 6.97 -0.41
CA LYS A 306 -15.03 6.23 0.84
C LYS A 306 -13.88 5.24 0.94
N THR A 307 -12.80 5.69 1.56
CA THR A 307 -11.97 4.84 2.39
C THR A 307 -12.92 4.29 3.43
N SER A 308 -13.20 2.99 3.43
CA SER A 308 -14.17 2.42 4.37
C SER A 308 -13.63 2.44 5.80
N PRO A 309 -14.27 3.21 6.71
CA PRO A 309 -14.51 2.70 8.05
C PRO A 309 -16.02 2.64 8.38
N SER A 310 -16.32 1.62 9.19
CA SER A 310 -17.51 1.33 10.00
C SER A 310 -18.71 2.29 9.94
N ARG A 311 -19.84 1.84 9.37
CA ARG A 311 -21.18 2.26 9.82
C ARG A 311 -21.83 1.12 10.60
N GLY A 312 -21.99 1.36 11.90
CA GLY A 312 -23.04 0.76 12.70
C GLY A 312 -24.39 1.28 12.23
N ALA A 313 -24.99 0.58 11.29
CA ALA A 313 -26.42 0.37 11.19
C ALA A 313 -26.54 -1.10 10.79
N SER A 314 -27.41 -1.85 11.47
CA SER A 314 -27.59 -3.29 11.33
C SER A 314 -28.04 -3.69 9.90
N VAL A 315 -27.11 -3.65 8.95
CA VAL A 315 -27.10 -4.52 7.80
C VAL A 315 -26.34 -5.74 8.29
N ASN A 316 -26.93 -6.93 8.21
CA ASN A 316 -26.22 -8.19 8.41
C ASN A 316 -24.82 -8.06 7.79
N ALA A 317 -23.76 -7.98 8.61
CA ALA A 317 -22.39 -7.90 8.12
C ALA A 317 -22.24 -9.04 7.12
N ALA A 318 -21.96 -8.72 5.85
CA ALA A 318 -21.99 -9.72 4.79
C ALA A 318 -21.16 -10.91 5.25
N GLN A 319 -21.81 -12.07 5.35
CA GLN A 319 -21.25 -13.23 6.03
C GLN A 319 -19.95 -13.63 5.35
N LEU A 320 -18.88 -13.79 6.13
CA LEU A 320 -17.62 -14.29 5.62
C LEU A 320 -17.80 -15.76 5.24
N THR A 321 -17.51 -16.10 3.99
CA THR A 321 -17.46 -17.49 3.54
C THR A 321 -16.03 -17.85 3.17
N ALA A 322 -15.66 -19.10 3.43
CA ALA A 322 -14.43 -19.67 2.94
C ALA A 322 -14.63 -21.09 2.46
N GLY A 323 -13.90 -21.46 1.41
CA GLY A 323 -13.85 -22.82 0.91
C GLY A 323 -12.41 -23.25 0.72
N VAL A 324 -12.17 -24.55 0.82
CA VAL A 324 -10.82 -25.13 0.87
C VAL A 324 -10.73 -26.29 -0.11
N ALA A 325 -9.59 -26.43 -0.77
CA ALA A 325 -9.33 -27.57 -1.63
C ALA A 325 -7.83 -27.88 -1.75
N VAL A 326 -7.56 -29.13 -2.06
CA VAL A 326 -6.20 -29.67 -2.19
C VAL A 326 -6.09 -30.39 -3.53
N THR A 327 -4.98 -30.15 -4.25
CA THR A 327 -4.66 -30.89 -5.46
C THR A 327 -3.22 -31.41 -5.41
N ASP A 328 -3.01 -32.61 -5.93
CA ASP A 328 -1.66 -33.16 -6.11
C ASP A 328 -0.92 -32.41 -7.23
N ILE A 329 0.31 -32.00 -6.92
CA ILE A 329 1.25 -31.39 -7.85
C ILE A 329 2.53 -32.23 -7.99
N THR A 330 2.57 -33.47 -7.50
CA THR A 330 3.77 -34.31 -7.51
C THR A 330 4.21 -34.63 -8.96
N PRO A 331 5.45 -34.30 -9.37
CA PRO A 331 5.98 -34.66 -10.68
C PRO A 331 6.18 -36.18 -10.81
N PRO A 332 6.30 -36.73 -12.03
CA PRO A 332 6.69 -38.12 -12.19
C PRO A 332 8.12 -38.38 -11.67
N VAL A 333 8.38 -39.62 -11.26
CA VAL A 333 9.73 -40.11 -10.93
C VAL A 333 10.65 -39.91 -12.14
N GLY A 334 11.92 -39.57 -11.88
CA GLY A 334 12.91 -39.23 -12.89
C GLY A 334 12.90 -37.77 -13.35
N TYR A 335 11.90 -36.96 -12.95
CA TYR A 335 11.92 -35.52 -13.19
C TYR A 335 12.97 -34.82 -12.31
N ARG A 336 13.57 -33.73 -12.82
CA ARG A 336 14.65 -33.01 -12.12
C ARG A 336 14.16 -32.34 -10.84
N MET A 337 15.04 -32.26 -9.83
CA MET A 337 14.75 -31.65 -8.53
C MET A 337 15.46 -30.29 -8.35
N SER A 338 14.78 -29.37 -7.67
CA SER A 338 15.30 -28.06 -7.29
C SER A 338 16.14 -28.10 -6.01
N GLY A 339 16.73 -26.96 -5.62
CA GLY A 339 17.33 -26.73 -4.30
C GLY A 339 18.87 -26.68 -4.30
N TYR A 340 19.51 -27.45 -5.17
CA TYR A 340 20.95 -27.66 -5.13
C TYR A 340 21.63 -27.29 -6.45
N PHE A 341 22.89 -26.84 -6.37
CA PHE A 341 23.74 -26.49 -7.50
C PHE A 341 24.36 -27.72 -8.18
N ARG A 342 23.54 -28.75 -8.43
CA ARG A 342 23.88 -29.97 -9.18
C ARG A 342 22.62 -30.63 -9.70
N GLU A 343 22.74 -31.37 -10.79
CA GLU A 343 21.62 -32.12 -11.33
C GLU A 343 21.23 -33.25 -10.37
N ARG A 344 19.93 -33.30 -10.06
CA ARG A 344 19.32 -34.35 -9.23
C ARG A 344 18.06 -34.83 -9.91
N LEU A 345 17.88 -36.15 -9.95
CA LEU A 345 16.69 -36.79 -10.49
C LEU A 345 15.92 -37.43 -9.36
N SER A 346 14.60 -37.28 -9.38
CA SER A 346 13.76 -37.94 -8.38
C SER A 346 13.80 -39.46 -8.55
N THR A 347 13.97 -40.18 -7.44
CA THR A 347 13.90 -41.65 -7.36
C THR A 347 12.58 -42.13 -6.75
N GLY A 348 11.76 -41.24 -6.20
CA GLY A 348 10.57 -41.62 -5.45
C GLY A 348 9.84 -40.43 -4.83
N THR A 349 8.85 -40.73 -3.98
CA THR A 349 8.08 -39.75 -3.21
C THR A 349 7.89 -40.28 -1.80
N SER A 350 8.49 -39.60 -0.82
CA SER A 350 8.32 -39.93 0.60
C SER A 350 6.95 -39.44 1.09
N ASN A 351 6.56 -38.22 0.69
CA ASN A 351 5.22 -37.69 0.91
C ASN A 351 4.83 -36.73 -0.24
N PRO A 352 3.54 -36.68 -0.61
CA PRO A 352 3.09 -36.01 -1.83
C PRO A 352 3.20 -34.50 -1.73
N LEU A 353 3.54 -33.86 -2.86
CA LEU A 353 3.53 -32.41 -3.00
C LEU A 353 2.14 -31.92 -3.37
N ARG A 354 1.62 -30.89 -2.68
CA ARG A 354 0.26 -30.40 -2.87
C ARG A 354 0.21 -28.90 -3.16
N ALA A 355 -0.80 -28.50 -3.92
CA ALA A 355 -1.31 -27.13 -3.95
C ALA A 355 -2.59 -27.07 -3.10
N LYS A 356 -2.56 -26.27 -2.03
CA LYS A 356 -3.60 -26.17 -1.01
C LYS A 356 -4.17 -24.75 -1.04
N ALA A 357 -5.44 -24.62 -1.39
CA ALA A 357 -6.09 -23.33 -1.62
C ALA A 357 -7.16 -23.04 -0.56
N VAL A 358 -7.24 -21.79 -0.14
CA VAL A 358 -8.41 -21.20 0.51
C VAL A 358 -8.95 -20.08 -0.37
N VAL A 359 -10.26 -20.07 -0.59
CA VAL A 359 -10.99 -18.96 -1.21
C VAL A 359 -11.82 -18.31 -0.13
N ILE A 360 -11.77 -16.98 -0.03
CA ILE A 360 -12.48 -16.20 0.99
C ILE A 360 -13.36 -15.17 0.26
N ARG A 361 -14.62 -15.04 0.67
CA ARG A 361 -15.55 -14.01 0.16
C ARG A 361 -16.23 -13.26 1.29
N GLN A 362 -16.40 -11.96 1.07
CA GLN A 362 -17.20 -11.11 1.95
C GLN A 362 -17.81 -9.95 1.15
N GLY A 363 -19.15 -9.93 1.05
CA GLY A 363 -19.84 -8.92 0.24
C GLY A 363 -19.36 -8.95 -1.21
N ARG A 364 -18.78 -7.83 -1.69
CA ARG A 364 -18.22 -7.72 -3.05
C ARG A 364 -16.75 -8.18 -3.14
N GLU A 365 -16.09 -8.34 -2.00
CA GLU A 365 -14.67 -8.72 -1.97
C GLU A 365 -14.53 -10.24 -2.07
N SER A 366 -13.55 -10.66 -2.86
CA SER A 366 -13.18 -12.06 -3.00
C SER A 366 -11.67 -12.19 -3.16
N ALA A 367 -11.10 -13.22 -2.55
CA ALA A 367 -9.66 -13.48 -2.52
C ALA A 367 -9.38 -14.98 -2.55
N ALA A 368 -8.20 -15.35 -3.04
CA ALA A 368 -7.70 -16.71 -2.92
C ALA A 368 -6.24 -16.69 -2.44
N MET A 369 -5.88 -17.63 -1.57
CA MET A 369 -4.51 -17.87 -1.14
C MET A 369 -4.16 -19.33 -1.37
N VAL A 370 -3.01 -19.60 -1.98
CA VAL A 370 -2.58 -20.96 -2.32
C VAL A 370 -1.17 -21.20 -1.84
N SER A 371 -0.98 -22.26 -1.06
CA SER A 371 0.34 -22.80 -0.66
C SER A 371 0.70 -23.98 -1.56
N CYS A 372 1.86 -23.93 -2.20
CA CYS A 372 2.37 -24.99 -3.07
C CYS A 372 3.64 -25.61 -2.46
N ASP A 373 3.65 -26.93 -2.27
CA ASP A 373 4.78 -27.68 -1.72
C ASP A 373 5.94 -27.81 -2.73
N ILE A 374 6.56 -26.69 -3.12
CA ILE A 374 7.64 -26.55 -4.10
C ILE A 374 8.62 -25.44 -3.67
N ILE A 375 9.76 -25.33 -4.34
CA ILE A 375 10.80 -24.35 -3.99
C ILE A 375 10.41 -22.89 -4.21
N GLY A 376 9.60 -22.62 -5.25
CA GLY A 376 9.32 -21.29 -5.74
C GLY A 376 8.40 -21.33 -6.96
N LEU A 377 7.81 -20.19 -7.31
CA LEU A 377 6.94 -20.02 -8.47
C LEU A 377 7.63 -19.13 -9.52
N SER A 378 7.50 -19.47 -10.81
CA SER A 378 7.91 -18.58 -11.88
C SER A 378 6.83 -17.51 -12.15
N PRO A 379 7.19 -16.29 -12.61
CA PRO A 379 6.22 -15.26 -12.96
C PRO A 379 5.20 -15.73 -14.00
N GLU A 380 5.65 -16.58 -14.93
CA GLU A 380 4.84 -17.14 -16.00
C GLU A 380 3.77 -18.09 -15.47
N VAL A 381 4.13 -19.04 -14.59
CA VAL A 381 3.16 -19.94 -13.93
C VAL A 381 2.17 -19.13 -13.09
N SER A 382 2.66 -18.19 -12.28
CA SER A 382 1.81 -17.36 -11.42
C SER A 382 0.82 -16.51 -12.21
N SER A 383 1.30 -15.81 -13.24
CA SER A 383 0.47 -14.96 -14.11
C SER A 383 -0.60 -15.77 -14.84
N ARG A 384 -0.22 -16.91 -15.45
CA ARG A 384 -1.15 -17.80 -16.14
C ARG A 384 -2.20 -18.38 -15.20
N ALA A 385 -1.79 -18.87 -14.03
CA ALA A 385 -2.70 -19.46 -13.04
C ALA A 385 -3.69 -18.44 -12.51
N ARG A 386 -3.23 -17.23 -12.13
CA ARG A 386 -4.11 -16.16 -11.62
C ARG A 386 -5.11 -15.68 -12.66
N LYS A 387 -4.69 -15.47 -13.91
CA LYS A 387 -5.59 -15.07 -15.01
C LYS A 387 -6.66 -16.12 -15.30
N LEU A 388 -6.27 -17.39 -15.36
CA LEU A 388 -7.19 -18.49 -15.63
C LEU A 388 -8.15 -18.74 -14.47
N ALA A 389 -7.68 -18.67 -13.23
CA ALA A 389 -8.52 -18.79 -12.05
C ALA A 389 -9.53 -17.63 -11.99
N ALA A 390 -9.08 -16.39 -12.22
CA ALA A 390 -9.95 -15.21 -12.25
C ALA A 390 -11.10 -15.36 -13.25
N LYS A 391 -10.80 -15.85 -14.47
CA LYS A 391 -11.83 -16.13 -15.48
C LYS A 391 -12.86 -17.17 -15.02
N LYS A 392 -12.47 -18.14 -14.19
CA LYS A 392 -13.36 -19.23 -13.76
C LYS A 392 -14.17 -18.92 -12.51
N THR A 393 -13.65 -18.10 -11.60
CA THR A 393 -14.25 -17.87 -10.28
C THR A 393 -14.76 -16.44 -10.08
N GLY A 394 -14.42 -15.52 -10.99
CA GLY A 394 -14.70 -14.09 -10.84
C GLY A 394 -13.80 -13.39 -9.81
N ILE A 395 -12.90 -14.11 -9.12
CA ILE A 395 -11.94 -13.51 -8.19
C ILE A 395 -10.93 -12.68 -8.99
N PRO A 396 -10.75 -11.37 -8.71
CA PRO A 396 -9.77 -10.57 -9.43
C PRO A 396 -8.39 -11.22 -9.36
N ALA A 397 -7.65 -11.25 -10.48
CA ALA A 397 -6.29 -11.82 -10.48
C ALA A 397 -5.40 -11.14 -9.41
N ALA A 398 -5.58 -9.83 -9.23
CA ALA A 398 -4.94 -9.02 -8.19
C ALA A 398 -5.21 -9.48 -6.75
N ASN A 399 -6.28 -10.25 -6.52
CA ASN A 399 -6.70 -10.76 -5.21
C ASN A 399 -6.34 -12.25 -4.99
N ILE A 400 -5.54 -12.83 -5.89
CA ILE A 400 -5.05 -14.20 -5.78
C ILE A 400 -3.58 -14.18 -5.39
N LEU A 401 -3.26 -14.68 -4.19
CA LEU A 401 -1.92 -14.90 -3.70
C LEU A 401 -1.53 -16.37 -3.91
N LEU A 402 -0.38 -16.57 -4.55
CA LEU A 402 0.25 -17.88 -4.73
C LEU A 402 1.60 -17.87 -4.02
N ALA A 403 1.81 -18.79 -3.08
CA ALA A 403 3.03 -18.94 -2.31
C ALA A 403 3.61 -20.35 -2.51
N ALA A 404 4.94 -20.43 -2.51
CA ALA A 404 5.66 -21.69 -2.42
C ALA A 404 6.11 -21.92 -0.97
N THR A 405 6.09 -23.16 -0.49
CA THR A 405 6.58 -23.48 0.86
C THR A 405 8.10 -23.43 0.95
N HIS A 406 8.81 -23.43 -0.18
CA HIS A 406 10.27 -23.53 -0.26
C HIS A 406 10.84 -24.93 -0.12
N SER A 407 10.09 -26.01 -0.41
CA SER A 407 10.67 -27.36 -0.36
C SER A 407 11.84 -27.54 -1.34
N HIS A 408 13.01 -27.89 -0.81
CA HIS A 408 14.24 -28.21 -1.56
C HIS A 408 14.23 -29.61 -2.18
N THR A 409 13.16 -30.38 -2.00
CA THR A 409 12.97 -31.68 -2.64
C THR A 409 11.80 -31.66 -3.62
N GLY A 410 11.47 -30.50 -4.21
CA GLY A 410 10.47 -30.35 -5.28
C GLY A 410 11.05 -30.33 -6.71
N PRO A 411 10.21 -30.15 -7.74
CA PRO A 411 10.63 -30.12 -9.15
C PRO A 411 11.50 -28.92 -9.52
N LEU A 412 12.47 -29.12 -10.41
CA LEU A 412 13.19 -28.08 -11.14
C LEU A 412 12.55 -27.89 -12.52
N TYR A 413 11.71 -26.86 -12.63
CA TYR A 413 10.94 -26.60 -13.86
C TYR A 413 11.18 -25.20 -14.46
N PHE A 414 11.95 -24.34 -13.77
CA PHE A 414 12.22 -22.97 -14.21
C PHE A 414 13.63 -22.51 -13.84
N GLY A 415 14.03 -21.34 -14.35
CA GLY A 415 15.28 -20.68 -14.00
C GLY A 415 16.49 -21.16 -14.81
N ALA A 416 17.65 -20.55 -14.52
CA ALA A 416 18.89 -20.77 -15.29
C ALA A 416 19.43 -22.20 -15.16
N LEU A 417 19.36 -22.81 -13.97
CA LEU A 417 19.79 -24.21 -13.78
C LEU A 417 18.94 -25.19 -14.59
N ARG A 418 17.61 -25.02 -14.61
CA ARG A 418 16.73 -25.82 -15.49
C ARG A 418 17.15 -25.68 -16.94
N LYS A 419 17.35 -24.45 -17.43
CA LYS A 419 17.75 -24.21 -18.84
C LYS A 419 19.09 -24.86 -19.17
N HIS A 420 20.08 -24.73 -18.28
CA HIS A 420 21.39 -25.34 -18.47
C HIS A 420 21.30 -26.87 -18.58
N PHE A 421 20.68 -27.55 -17.61
CA PHE A 421 20.56 -29.02 -17.65
C PHE A 421 19.71 -29.51 -18.82
N HIS A 422 18.64 -28.78 -19.16
CA HIS A 422 17.82 -29.07 -20.33
C HIS A 422 18.62 -29.01 -21.63
N HIS A 423 19.38 -27.93 -21.85
CA HIS A 423 20.20 -27.79 -23.06
C HIS A 423 21.31 -28.84 -23.13
N ARG A 424 21.95 -29.14 -21.99
CA ARG A 424 22.97 -30.19 -21.90
C ARG A 424 22.39 -31.56 -22.27
N ALA A 425 21.20 -31.89 -21.79
CA ALA A 425 20.53 -33.15 -22.14
C ALA A 425 20.15 -33.23 -23.62
N ILE A 426 19.61 -32.15 -24.20
CA ILE A 426 19.32 -32.07 -25.64
C ILE A 426 20.60 -32.23 -26.47
N ALA A 427 21.69 -31.55 -26.09
CA ALA A 427 22.96 -31.67 -26.79
C ALA A 427 23.52 -33.09 -26.76
N ALA A 428 23.33 -33.82 -25.65
CA ALA A 428 23.81 -35.18 -25.48
C ALA A 428 22.92 -36.25 -26.15
N SER A 429 21.61 -36.02 -26.29
CA SER A 429 20.64 -37.08 -26.64
C SER A 429 19.58 -36.66 -27.67
N GLY A 430 19.68 -35.48 -28.29
CA GLY A 430 18.72 -34.93 -29.26
C GLY A 430 17.36 -34.52 -28.66
N SER A 431 17.11 -34.88 -27.41
CA SER A 431 15.91 -34.59 -26.62
C SER A 431 16.27 -34.59 -25.14
N ASP A 432 15.41 -34.05 -24.29
CA ASP A 432 15.60 -34.09 -22.84
C ASP A 432 14.81 -35.24 -22.20
N PRO A 433 15.46 -36.38 -21.84
CA PRO A 433 14.76 -37.54 -21.30
C PRO A 433 14.20 -37.30 -19.89
N TYR A 434 14.58 -36.21 -19.20
CA TYR A 434 14.17 -35.93 -17.83
C TYR A 434 13.02 -34.92 -17.73
N GLU A 435 12.61 -34.33 -18.85
CA GLU A 435 11.48 -33.40 -18.95
C GLU A 435 10.40 -33.91 -19.92
N LYS A 436 9.97 -35.16 -19.73
CA LYS A 436 8.93 -35.81 -20.54
C LYS A 436 7.54 -35.18 -20.40
N VAL A 437 7.35 -34.30 -19.42
CA VAL A 437 6.07 -33.63 -19.14
C VAL A 437 6.27 -32.12 -19.07
N ASP A 438 5.33 -31.36 -19.63
CA ASP A 438 5.21 -29.93 -19.38
C ASP A 438 4.67 -29.70 -17.95
N TYR A 439 5.60 -29.72 -17.00
CA TYR A 439 5.28 -29.56 -15.59
C TYR A 439 4.74 -28.15 -15.29
N SER A 440 5.24 -27.10 -15.94
CA SER A 440 4.76 -25.72 -15.78
C SER A 440 3.27 -25.61 -16.09
N SER A 441 2.82 -26.12 -17.25
CA SER A 441 1.40 -26.11 -17.60
C SER A 441 0.58 -27.06 -16.73
N ARG A 442 1.13 -28.20 -16.29
CA ARG A 442 0.47 -29.07 -15.29
C ARG A 442 0.25 -28.32 -13.98
N LEU A 443 1.26 -27.62 -13.47
CA LEU A 443 1.19 -26.84 -12.24
C LEU A 443 0.13 -25.73 -12.33
N VAL A 444 0.11 -24.97 -13.43
CA VAL A 444 -0.95 -23.99 -13.71
C VAL A 444 -2.34 -24.63 -13.61
N ARG A 445 -2.57 -25.76 -14.29
CA ARG A 445 -3.87 -26.46 -14.26
C ARG A 445 -4.24 -26.93 -12.85
N ARG A 446 -3.28 -27.40 -12.07
CA ARG A 446 -3.51 -27.90 -10.69
C ARG A 446 -3.81 -26.75 -9.72
N ILE A 447 -3.08 -25.63 -9.79
CA ILE A 447 -3.37 -24.42 -9.01
C ILE A 447 -4.78 -23.89 -9.33
N VAL A 448 -5.12 -23.76 -10.62
CA VAL A 448 -6.45 -23.31 -11.04
C VAL A 448 -7.52 -24.27 -10.54
N LYS A 449 -7.28 -25.58 -10.62
CA LYS A 449 -8.20 -26.61 -10.10
C LYS A 449 -8.40 -26.45 -8.58
N ALA A 450 -7.33 -26.27 -7.80
CA ALA A 450 -7.42 -26.06 -6.36
C ALA A 450 -8.27 -24.81 -6.05
N ILE A 451 -8.02 -23.69 -6.73
CA ILE A 451 -8.80 -22.46 -6.52
C ILE A 451 -10.28 -22.68 -6.89
N THR A 452 -10.59 -23.24 -8.07
CA THR A 452 -11.98 -23.46 -8.49
C THR A 452 -12.72 -24.46 -7.58
N GLN A 453 -12.04 -25.48 -7.06
CA GLN A 453 -12.65 -26.42 -6.11
C GLN A 453 -12.89 -25.79 -4.75
N ALA A 454 -11.94 -24.97 -4.27
CA ALA A 454 -12.10 -24.19 -3.04
C ALA A 454 -13.25 -23.19 -3.18
N ASP A 455 -13.36 -22.54 -4.33
CA ASP A 455 -14.44 -21.62 -4.69
C ASP A 455 -15.83 -22.27 -4.56
N ALA A 456 -15.98 -23.45 -5.15
CA ALA A 456 -17.22 -24.22 -5.12
C ALA A 456 -17.54 -24.80 -3.73
N ALA A 457 -16.54 -24.96 -2.87
CA ALA A 457 -16.67 -25.45 -1.50
C ALA A 457 -16.88 -24.34 -0.46
N ALA A 458 -17.09 -23.09 -0.90
CA ALA A 458 -17.24 -21.94 -0.01
C ALA A 458 -18.47 -22.08 0.88
N LYS A 459 -18.25 -21.93 2.19
CA LYS A 459 -19.27 -22.04 3.23
C LYS A 459 -19.07 -20.97 4.30
N PRO A 460 -20.09 -20.63 5.10
CA PRO A 460 -19.95 -19.69 6.20
C PRO A 460 -18.87 -20.10 7.21
N VAL A 461 -17.93 -19.19 7.49
CA VAL A 461 -16.85 -19.43 8.45
C VAL A 461 -16.71 -18.29 9.47
N ARG A 462 -16.17 -18.64 10.64
CA ARG A 462 -15.58 -17.72 11.59
C ARG A 462 -14.06 -17.86 11.52
N LEU A 463 -13.35 -16.77 11.80
CA LEU A 463 -11.90 -16.78 11.88
C LEU A 463 -11.47 -16.67 13.33
N GLU A 464 -10.42 -17.39 13.68
CA GLU A 464 -9.69 -17.19 14.92
C GLU A 464 -8.23 -16.92 14.57
N ALA A 465 -7.65 -15.87 15.13
CA ALA A 465 -6.32 -15.44 14.76
C ALA A 465 -5.50 -15.03 15.97
N GLY A 466 -4.19 -15.19 15.85
CA GLY A 466 -3.26 -14.85 16.90
C GLY A 466 -1.84 -15.26 16.57
N LYS A 467 -1.00 -15.23 17.60
CA LYS A 467 0.43 -15.44 17.49
C LYS A 467 0.88 -16.30 18.66
N ALA A 468 1.76 -17.26 18.37
CA ALA A 468 2.53 -17.98 19.38
C ALA A 468 4.02 -17.68 19.21
N LYS A 469 4.86 -18.24 20.07
CA LYS A 469 6.32 -18.20 19.93
C LYS A 469 6.88 -19.61 19.96
N GLN A 470 7.79 -19.90 19.04
CA GLN A 470 8.59 -21.11 19.03
C GLN A 470 10.08 -20.76 18.91
N GLN A 471 10.88 -21.28 19.84
CA GLN A 471 12.31 -21.05 19.95
C GLN A 471 13.07 -22.35 19.69
N GLY A 472 14.34 -22.25 19.32
CA GLY A 472 15.22 -23.42 19.19
C GLY A 472 14.99 -24.29 17.94
N LEU A 473 14.09 -23.89 17.04
CA LEU A 473 13.94 -24.52 15.71
C LEU A 473 14.64 -23.72 14.60
N SER A 474 14.69 -22.39 14.73
CA SER A 474 15.22 -21.47 13.73
C SER A 474 16.46 -20.74 14.23
N PHE A 475 17.47 -20.62 13.37
CA PHE A 475 18.77 -20.02 13.65
C PHE A 475 19.19 -19.12 12.50
N ASN A 476 19.74 -17.94 12.79
CA ASN A 476 20.33 -17.12 11.74
C ASN A 476 21.63 -17.77 11.28
N ARG A 477 21.80 -17.88 9.96
CA ARG A 477 22.87 -18.66 9.33
C ARG A 477 24.10 -17.82 8.95
N ARG A 478 24.10 -16.53 9.31
CA ARG A 478 25.17 -15.56 9.05
C ARG A 478 25.91 -15.19 10.34
N PHE A 479 27.24 -15.16 10.29
CA PHE A 479 28.09 -14.93 11.46
C PHE A 479 29.23 -13.96 11.15
N HIS A 480 29.52 -13.04 12.08
CA HIS A 480 30.74 -12.24 12.06
C HIS A 480 31.91 -13.08 12.56
N MET A 481 33.02 -13.04 11.84
CA MET A 481 34.22 -13.82 12.11
C MET A 481 35.35 -12.94 12.68
N LYS A 482 36.31 -13.53 13.39
CA LYS A 482 37.48 -12.81 13.96
C LYS A 482 38.31 -12.04 12.93
N ASN A 483 38.32 -12.48 11.67
CA ASN A 483 39.03 -11.82 10.58
C ASN A 483 38.25 -10.64 9.95
N GLY A 484 37.13 -10.23 10.54
CA GLY A 484 36.33 -9.09 10.09
C GLY A 484 35.30 -9.42 8.99
N THR A 485 35.29 -10.63 8.44
CA THR A 485 34.32 -11.06 7.41
C THR A 485 33.00 -11.53 8.01
N VAL A 486 31.94 -11.58 7.19
CA VAL A 486 30.70 -12.31 7.49
C VAL A 486 30.65 -13.59 6.66
N ARG A 487 30.29 -14.71 7.29
CA ARG A 487 30.21 -16.02 6.63
C ARG A 487 28.86 -16.71 6.85
N PHE A 488 28.40 -17.38 5.80
CA PHE A 488 27.27 -18.30 5.79
C PHE A 488 27.72 -19.65 6.33
N ASN A 489 27.01 -20.18 7.33
CA ASN A 489 27.25 -21.49 7.96
C ASN A 489 28.74 -21.83 8.10
N PRO A 490 29.51 -21.11 8.95
CA PRO A 490 30.97 -21.22 9.02
C PRO A 490 31.48 -22.56 9.60
N GLY A 491 30.61 -23.52 9.86
CA GLY A 491 30.93 -24.81 10.47
C GLY A 491 30.47 -24.91 11.92
N ILE A 492 30.27 -26.15 12.37
CA ILE A 492 29.85 -26.46 13.75
C ILE A 492 31.01 -26.15 14.71
N GLN A 493 30.72 -25.46 15.80
CA GLN A 493 31.66 -25.12 16.88
C GLN A 493 32.93 -24.40 16.36
N ASN A 494 32.80 -23.62 15.29
CA ASN A 494 33.94 -22.90 14.72
C ASN A 494 34.45 -21.82 15.73
N PRO A 495 35.72 -21.91 16.19
CA PRO A 495 36.26 -21.01 17.21
C PRO A 495 36.49 -19.56 16.73
N ASP A 496 36.33 -19.30 15.43
CA ASP A 496 36.47 -17.98 14.83
C ASP A 496 35.15 -17.21 14.75
N ILE A 497 34.03 -17.84 15.11
CA ILE A 497 32.74 -17.15 15.25
C ILE A 497 32.84 -16.15 16.40
N VAL A 498 32.56 -14.88 16.11
CA VAL A 498 32.46 -13.82 17.13
C VAL A 498 31.03 -13.72 17.64
N ARG A 499 30.07 -13.59 16.71
CA ARG A 499 28.63 -13.50 17.00
C ARG A 499 27.80 -13.71 15.75
N VAL A 500 26.51 -13.97 15.94
CA VAL A 500 25.50 -13.97 14.87
C VAL A 500 25.35 -12.57 14.23
N ALA A 501 25.05 -12.52 12.93
CA ALA A 501 25.01 -11.27 12.14
C ALA A 501 23.61 -10.61 12.07
N GLY A 502 22.55 -11.37 12.35
CA GLY A 502 21.16 -10.91 12.35
C GLY A 502 20.29 -11.65 13.38
N PRO A 503 19.04 -11.21 13.59
CA PRO A 503 18.13 -11.83 14.53
C PRO A 503 17.50 -13.10 13.94
N ILE A 504 16.54 -13.66 14.69
CA ILE A 504 15.55 -14.63 14.21
C ILE A 504 14.14 -14.05 14.39
N ASP A 505 13.15 -14.65 13.74
CA ASP A 505 11.73 -14.43 14.04
C ASP A 505 11.13 -15.70 14.66
N PRO A 506 10.94 -15.76 15.99
CA PRO A 506 10.37 -16.92 16.66
C PRO A 506 8.83 -16.92 16.62
N GLU A 507 8.20 -15.90 16.04
CA GLU A 507 6.75 -15.77 16.04
C GLU A 507 6.11 -16.80 15.10
N VAL A 508 5.08 -17.48 15.59
CA VAL A 508 4.22 -18.38 14.80
C VAL A 508 2.90 -17.68 14.57
N GLY A 509 2.63 -17.25 13.33
CA GLY A 509 1.35 -16.67 12.95
C GLY A 509 0.31 -17.76 12.71
N ILE A 510 -0.90 -17.60 13.27
CA ILE A 510 -1.95 -18.62 13.21
C ILE A 510 -3.28 -17.97 12.83
N VAL A 511 -3.97 -18.54 11.82
CA VAL A 511 -5.38 -18.25 11.51
C VAL A 511 -6.13 -19.57 11.30
N PHE A 512 -7.14 -19.85 12.11
CA PHE A 512 -8.08 -20.93 11.85
C PHE A 512 -9.32 -20.44 11.11
N PHE A 513 -9.79 -21.26 10.17
CA PHE A 513 -11.06 -21.11 9.49
C PHE A 513 -12.01 -22.17 10.06
N ARG A 514 -13.00 -21.74 10.83
CA ARG A 514 -14.00 -22.62 11.47
C ARG A 514 -15.34 -22.52 10.79
N GLU A 515 -15.92 -23.65 10.43
CA GLU A 515 -17.28 -23.72 9.89
C GLU A 515 -18.30 -23.30 10.95
N THR A 516 -19.13 -22.31 10.64
CA THR A 516 -20.03 -21.68 11.61
C THR A 516 -21.06 -22.66 12.21
N ASN A 517 -21.55 -23.60 11.40
CA ASN A 517 -22.67 -24.47 11.76
C ASN A 517 -22.24 -25.84 12.33
N ALA A 518 -20.97 -26.21 12.15
CA ALA A 518 -20.44 -27.51 12.58
C ALA A 518 -19.32 -27.39 13.63
N ASP A 519 -18.93 -26.15 13.96
CA ASP A 519 -17.79 -25.79 14.83
C ASP A 519 -16.51 -26.60 14.51
N ARG A 520 -16.31 -26.87 13.21
CA ARG A 520 -15.21 -27.69 12.71
C ARG A 520 -14.17 -26.82 12.02
N ASN A 521 -12.90 -26.99 12.38
CA ASN A 521 -11.79 -26.38 11.65
C ASN A 521 -11.69 -26.98 10.24
N VAL A 522 -11.89 -26.15 9.20
CA VAL A 522 -11.77 -26.58 7.79
C VAL A 522 -10.39 -26.27 7.21
N ALA A 523 -9.73 -25.23 7.71
CA ALA A 523 -8.33 -24.95 7.41
C ALA A 523 -7.62 -24.22 8.54
N ALA A 524 -6.30 -24.31 8.52
CA ALA A 524 -5.39 -23.49 9.30
C ALA A 524 -4.39 -22.82 8.36
N MET A 525 -4.13 -21.53 8.56
CA MET A 525 -2.96 -20.86 8.01
C MET A 525 -1.91 -20.76 9.12
N VAL A 526 -0.72 -21.29 8.88
CA VAL A 526 0.40 -21.22 9.83
C VAL A 526 1.59 -20.59 9.13
N ASN A 527 2.23 -19.63 9.80
CA ASN A 527 3.41 -18.93 9.31
C ASN A 527 4.55 -19.00 10.32
N PHE A 528 5.74 -19.40 9.87
CA PHE A 528 6.94 -19.44 10.70
C PHE A 528 8.19 -19.24 9.83
N ALA A 529 9.16 -18.46 10.32
CA ALA A 529 10.37 -18.12 9.60
C ALA A 529 11.44 -19.22 9.74
N LEU A 530 11.42 -20.18 8.82
CA LEU A 530 12.40 -21.26 8.75
C LEU A 530 12.53 -21.79 7.31
N HIS A 531 13.75 -22.07 6.88
CA HIS A 531 14.05 -22.63 5.56
C HIS A 531 13.67 -24.12 5.47
N LEU A 532 13.02 -24.53 4.37
CA LEU A 532 12.56 -25.91 4.13
C LEU A 532 13.59 -26.73 3.35
N ASP A 533 14.79 -26.82 3.92
CA ASP A 533 15.88 -27.68 3.46
C ASP A 533 16.26 -28.69 4.56
N THR A 534 15.25 -29.29 5.20
CA THR A 534 15.49 -30.26 6.29
C THR A 534 15.50 -31.69 5.78
N VAL A 535 14.94 -31.93 4.59
CA VAL A 535 14.96 -33.20 3.86
C VAL A 535 15.95 -33.13 2.71
N GLY A 536 16.94 -34.03 2.71
CA GLY A 536 17.86 -34.24 1.59
C GLY A 536 17.44 -35.39 0.67
N GLY A 537 18.39 -35.97 -0.06
CA GLY A 537 18.15 -37.17 -0.87
C GLY A 537 17.49 -36.91 -2.22
N THR A 538 16.81 -37.92 -2.78
CA THR A 538 16.22 -37.88 -4.14
C THR A 538 14.75 -38.25 -4.17
N GLU A 539 14.07 -38.30 -3.03
CA GLU A 539 12.61 -38.48 -2.98
C GLU A 539 11.90 -37.14 -2.81
N TYR A 540 10.73 -36.99 -3.44
CA TYR A 540 9.88 -35.82 -3.23
C TYR A 540 9.34 -35.79 -1.79
N ALA A 541 9.42 -34.63 -1.15
CA ALA A 541 8.80 -34.38 0.16
C ALA A 541 8.35 -32.92 0.29
N ALA A 542 7.25 -32.69 1.00
CA ALA A 542 6.75 -31.37 1.38
C ALA A 542 7.49 -30.79 2.60
N ASP A 543 8.58 -31.43 3.06
CA ASP A 543 9.42 -31.06 4.20
C ASP A 543 8.61 -31.01 5.53
N TYR A 544 9.09 -30.28 6.54
CA TYR A 544 8.49 -30.26 7.88
C TYR A 544 7.02 -29.78 7.92
N PRO A 545 6.49 -28.93 7.02
CA PRO A 545 5.06 -28.60 6.98
C PRO A 545 4.14 -29.81 6.81
N PHE A 546 4.62 -30.91 6.22
CA PHE A 546 3.86 -32.17 6.17
C PHE A 546 3.50 -32.64 7.58
N TYR A 547 4.47 -32.65 8.50
CA TYR A 547 4.29 -33.12 9.86
C TYR A 547 3.50 -32.12 10.71
N VAL A 548 3.61 -30.81 10.44
CA VAL A 548 2.71 -29.79 11.04
C VAL A 548 1.25 -30.12 10.68
N GLU A 549 0.97 -30.41 9.40
CA GLU A 549 -0.38 -30.77 8.96
C GLU A 549 -0.86 -32.08 9.61
N GLN A 550 0.01 -33.08 9.78
CA GLN A 550 -0.36 -34.32 10.49
C GLN A 550 -0.77 -34.04 11.95
N SER A 551 0.05 -33.30 12.70
CA SER A 551 -0.27 -32.95 14.10
C SER A 551 -1.58 -32.17 14.22
N LEU A 552 -1.87 -31.25 13.29
CA LEU A 552 -3.14 -30.53 13.27
C LEU A 552 -4.32 -31.45 12.92
N ARG A 553 -4.14 -32.40 12.00
CA ARG A 553 -5.19 -33.36 11.64
C ARG A 553 -5.49 -34.37 12.74
N GLU A 554 -4.47 -34.77 13.50
CA GLU A 554 -4.63 -35.61 14.69
C GLU A 554 -5.51 -34.92 15.74
N LYS A 555 -5.32 -33.61 15.96
CA LYS A 555 -6.10 -32.85 16.96
C LYS A 555 -7.46 -32.38 16.44
N TYR A 556 -7.54 -31.87 15.22
CA TYR A 556 -8.72 -31.14 14.70
C TYR A 556 -9.51 -31.89 13.63
N GLY A 557 -9.07 -33.09 13.26
CA GLY A 557 -9.73 -33.97 12.31
C GLY A 557 -9.01 -34.08 10.96
N LYS A 558 -9.12 -35.27 10.35
CA LYS A 558 -8.44 -35.68 9.11
C LYS A 558 -8.69 -34.77 7.89
N ASP A 559 -9.80 -34.03 7.89
CA ASP A 559 -10.21 -33.17 6.79
C ASP A 559 -9.55 -31.78 6.84
N LEU A 560 -8.87 -31.42 7.93
CA LEU A 560 -8.22 -30.12 8.04
C LEU A 560 -7.13 -29.95 6.98
N VAL A 561 -7.12 -28.77 6.34
CA VAL A 561 -6.11 -28.38 5.36
C VAL A 561 -5.19 -27.31 5.95
N LEU A 562 -3.88 -27.55 5.88
CA LEU A 562 -2.87 -26.56 6.27
C LEU A 562 -2.43 -25.71 5.07
N LEU A 563 -2.63 -24.39 5.14
CA LEU A 563 -1.93 -23.42 4.31
C LEU A 563 -0.67 -22.95 5.05
N TYR A 564 0.48 -23.51 4.68
CA TYR A 564 1.74 -23.13 5.29
C TYR A 564 2.36 -21.95 4.54
N GLY A 565 2.52 -20.82 5.20
CA GLY A 565 3.21 -19.66 4.64
C GLY A 565 4.62 -19.57 5.22
N THR A 566 5.65 -19.68 4.38
CA THR A 566 7.04 -19.54 4.83
C THR A 566 7.29 -18.09 5.27
N GLY A 567 7.72 -17.89 6.52
CA GLY A 567 8.09 -16.57 7.03
C GLY A 567 9.38 -16.07 6.38
N THR A 568 9.74 -14.80 6.60
CA THR A 568 10.95 -14.20 6.05
C THR A 568 12.20 -14.90 6.59
N CYS A 569 12.77 -15.82 5.80
CA CYS A 569 13.79 -16.77 6.25
C CYS A 569 15.03 -16.82 5.34
N GLY A 570 15.21 -15.80 4.48
CA GLY A 570 16.34 -15.73 3.55
C GLY A 570 17.72 -15.83 4.20
N ASP A 571 17.85 -15.51 5.49
CA ASP A 571 19.05 -15.66 6.30
C ASP A 571 18.87 -16.57 7.53
N ILE A 572 17.80 -17.37 7.56
CA ILE A 572 17.45 -18.27 8.66
C ILE A 572 17.50 -19.72 8.17
N ASN A 573 17.89 -20.67 9.02
CA ASN A 573 17.80 -22.11 8.77
C ASN A 573 17.61 -22.91 10.06
N HIS A 574 17.61 -24.24 9.94
CA HIS A 574 17.42 -25.20 11.04
C HIS A 574 18.75 -25.61 11.72
N ILE A 575 19.85 -24.89 11.44
CA ILE A 575 21.20 -25.30 11.80
C ILE A 575 21.69 -24.52 13.03
N ASP A 576 21.70 -25.17 14.19
CA ASP A 576 22.42 -24.66 15.35
C ASP A 576 23.92 -24.99 15.21
N VAL A 577 24.73 -24.03 14.77
CA VAL A 577 26.18 -24.23 14.63
C VAL A 577 26.88 -24.39 15.98
N THR A 578 26.23 -24.13 17.11
CA THR A 578 26.84 -24.33 18.44
C THR A 578 26.78 -25.79 18.89
N LYS A 579 25.92 -26.60 18.25
CA LYS A 579 25.67 -28.00 18.57
C LYS A 579 25.99 -28.91 17.40
N ARG A 580 26.37 -30.16 17.70
CA ARG A 580 26.61 -31.20 16.68
C ARG A 580 25.33 -31.83 16.17
N GLU A 581 24.32 -31.88 17.01
CA GLU A 581 23.02 -32.49 16.72
C GLU A 581 22.26 -31.68 15.68
N ARG A 582 21.60 -32.39 14.76
CA ARG A 582 20.73 -31.80 13.74
C ARG A 582 19.29 -32.13 14.09
N LEU A 583 18.44 -31.11 14.05
CA LEU A 583 17.01 -31.30 14.20
C LEU A 583 16.49 -32.08 12.99
N LYS A 584 15.71 -33.13 13.25
CA LYS A 584 15.07 -33.92 12.21
C LYS A 584 13.82 -33.21 11.70
N THR A 585 13.47 -33.41 10.43
CA THR A 585 12.29 -32.83 9.79
C THR A 585 11.00 -33.09 10.57
N ASP A 586 10.81 -34.33 11.02
CA ASP A 586 9.61 -34.75 11.74
C ASP A 586 9.55 -34.15 13.14
N TYR A 587 10.69 -34.01 13.82
CA TYR A 587 10.79 -33.29 15.08
C TYR A 587 10.39 -31.80 14.91
N ILE A 588 10.99 -31.10 13.94
CA ILE A 588 10.66 -29.68 13.66
C ILE A 588 9.17 -29.51 13.42
N GLY A 589 8.59 -30.34 12.54
CA GLY A 589 7.19 -30.22 12.17
C GLY A 589 6.23 -30.60 13.29
N ARG A 590 6.50 -31.66 14.06
CA ARG A 590 5.66 -32.01 15.23
C ARG A 590 5.73 -30.95 16.31
N THR A 591 6.92 -30.46 16.66
CA THR A 591 7.10 -29.42 17.68
C THR A 591 6.41 -28.10 17.29
N LEU A 592 6.44 -27.74 16.01
CA LEU A 592 5.67 -26.59 15.52
C LEU A 592 4.15 -26.86 15.54
N GLY A 593 3.71 -28.05 15.15
CA GLY A 593 2.31 -28.48 15.25
C GLY A 593 1.77 -28.45 16.68
N GLU A 594 2.52 -28.99 17.64
CA GLU A 594 2.24 -28.93 19.08
C GLU A 594 2.14 -27.49 19.57
N THR A 595 3.01 -26.59 19.11
CA THR A 595 2.96 -25.17 19.46
C THR A 595 1.64 -24.53 19.03
N VAL A 596 1.22 -24.79 17.78
CA VAL A 596 -0.06 -24.29 17.26
C VAL A 596 -1.22 -24.87 18.06
N CYS A 597 -1.21 -26.18 18.30
CA CYS A 597 -2.23 -26.88 19.08
C CYS A 597 -2.35 -26.35 20.51
N ALA A 598 -1.23 -26.05 21.17
CA ALA A 598 -1.19 -25.55 22.55
C ALA A 598 -1.67 -24.10 22.70
N ASN A 599 -1.59 -23.32 21.62
CA ASN A 599 -2.00 -21.91 21.62
C ASN A 599 -3.37 -21.68 20.96
N ALA A 600 -4.06 -22.72 20.50
CA ALA A 600 -5.32 -22.55 19.78
C ALA A 600 -6.44 -21.92 20.62
N GLU A 601 -6.48 -22.22 21.93
CA GLU A 601 -7.50 -21.68 22.85
C GLU A 601 -7.26 -20.20 23.21
N SER A 602 -6.03 -19.69 23.01
CA SER A 602 -5.70 -18.27 23.25
C SER A 602 -5.90 -17.39 22.01
N LEU A 603 -6.27 -17.99 20.87
CA LEU A 603 -6.56 -17.24 19.66
C LEU A 603 -7.83 -16.41 19.83
N LYS A 604 -7.80 -15.20 19.28
CA LYS A 604 -8.96 -14.31 19.33
C LYS A 604 -9.89 -14.63 18.18
N THR A 605 -11.15 -14.93 18.50
CA THR A 605 -12.22 -14.97 17.51
C THR A 605 -12.38 -13.58 16.90
N ILE A 606 -12.35 -13.50 15.57
CA ILE A 606 -12.61 -12.28 14.83
C ILE A 606 -14.12 -12.04 14.84
N ALA A 607 -14.56 -11.08 15.68
CA ALA A 607 -15.97 -10.70 15.78
C ALA A 607 -16.47 -10.00 14.50
N GLU A 608 -15.63 -9.14 13.92
CA GLU A 608 -15.96 -8.31 12.76
C GLU A 608 -14.95 -8.60 11.63
N PRO A 609 -15.14 -9.67 10.84
CA PRO A 609 -14.32 -9.89 9.66
C PRO A 609 -14.51 -8.76 8.66
N ALA A 610 -13.43 -8.34 8.01
CA ALA A 610 -13.42 -7.24 7.04
C ALA A 610 -12.39 -7.48 5.94
N LEU A 611 -12.74 -8.35 4.98
CA LEU A 611 -11.90 -8.71 3.85
C LEU A 611 -11.63 -7.49 2.98
N ALA A 612 -10.36 -7.23 2.71
CA ALA A 612 -9.92 -6.27 1.70
C ALA A 612 -8.55 -6.68 1.16
N VAL A 613 -8.27 -6.35 -0.10
CA VAL A 613 -6.98 -6.64 -0.74
C VAL A 613 -6.40 -5.37 -1.36
N ARG A 614 -5.11 -5.17 -1.17
CA ARG A 614 -4.31 -4.16 -1.88
C ARG A 614 -3.04 -4.79 -2.41
N ARG A 615 -2.50 -4.18 -3.46
CA ARG A 615 -1.24 -4.61 -4.04
C ARG A 615 -0.48 -3.44 -4.63
N GLU A 616 0.81 -3.64 -4.80
CA GLU A 616 1.70 -2.75 -5.51
C GLU A 616 2.75 -3.55 -6.27
N ILE A 617 3.15 -3.08 -7.45
CA ILE A 617 4.32 -3.60 -8.16
C ILE A 617 5.45 -2.62 -7.92
N VAL A 618 6.51 -3.09 -7.26
CA VAL A 618 7.70 -2.30 -6.94
C VAL A 618 8.79 -2.62 -7.94
N ASP A 619 9.21 -1.63 -8.73
CA ASP A 619 10.36 -1.78 -9.62
C ASP A 619 11.68 -1.67 -8.83
N VAL A 620 12.35 -2.82 -8.70
CA VAL A 620 13.61 -2.95 -7.96
C VAL A 620 14.78 -3.04 -8.94
N PRO A 621 15.86 -2.26 -8.76
CA PRO A 621 17.04 -2.39 -9.61
C PRO A 621 17.68 -3.78 -9.51
N LEU A 622 18.10 -4.32 -10.64
CA LEU A 622 18.88 -5.56 -10.71
C LEU A 622 20.38 -5.25 -10.56
N GLN A 623 21.16 -6.25 -10.15
CA GLN A 623 22.62 -6.17 -10.28
C GLN A 623 23.02 -6.22 -11.76
N HIS A 624 24.19 -5.67 -12.09
CA HIS A 624 24.68 -5.58 -13.45
C HIS A 624 26.09 -6.11 -13.58
N TYR A 625 26.37 -6.74 -14.73
CA TYR A 625 27.63 -7.41 -15.02
C TYR A 625 28.14 -6.98 -16.38
N GLY A 626 29.45 -6.75 -16.48
CA GLY A 626 30.11 -6.49 -17.76
C GLY A 626 30.20 -7.76 -18.62
N PRO A 627 30.39 -7.61 -19.95
CA PRO A 627 30.47 -8.73 -20.89
C PRO A 627 31.46 -9.83 -20.49
N GLU A 628 32.63 -9.48 -19.93
CA GLU A 628 33.64 -10.44 -19.50
C GLU A 628 33.13 -11.35 -18.38
N LYS A 629 32.46 -10.78 -17.38
CA LYS A 629 31.93 -11.54 -16.24
C LYS A 629 30.73 -12.40 -16.66
N VAL A 630 29.95 -11.94 -17.65
CA VAL A 630 28.89 -12.74 -18.28
C VAL A 630 29.48 -13.90 -19.09
N ALA A 631 30.56 -13.68 -19.85
CA ALA A 631 31.26 -14.74 -20.58
C ALA A 631 31.84 -15.79 -19.62
N TRP A 632 32.50 -15.35 -18.55
CA TRP A 632 32.94 -16.24 -17.46
C TRP A 632 31.79 -17.06 -16.90
N ALA A 633 30.64 -16.45 -16.58
CA ALA A 633 29.49 -17.17 -16.05
C ALA A 633 28.93 -18.24 -17.02
N ARG A 634 28.99 -17.97 -18.34
CA ARG A 634 28.58 -18.95 -19.38
C ARG A 634 29.53 -20.13 -19.47
N GLU A 635 30.83 -19.93 -19.23
CA GLU A 635 31.79 -21.03 -19.16
C GLU A 635 31.66 -21.80 -17.83
N SER A 636 31.58 -21.06 -16.73
CA SER A 636 31.52 -21.61 -15.38
C SER A 636 30.25 -22.43 -15.12
N ILE A 637 29.12 -22.12 -15.75
CA ILE A 637 27.89 -22.90 -15.56
C ILE A 637 28.05 -24.36 -15.99
N GLU A 638 28.92 -24.65 -16.97
CA GLU A 638 29.21 -26.02 -17.42
C GLU A 638 29.93 -26.86 -16.37
N LYS A 639 30.58 -26.19 -15.40
CA LYS A 639 31.31 -26.80 -14.27
C LYS A 639 30.47 -26.87 -13.00
N VAL A 640 29.20 -26.46 -13.03
CA VAL A 640 28.30 -26.53 -11.86
C VAL A 640 28.04 -27.99 -11.48
N GLY A 641 28.11 -28.27 -10.17
CA GLY A 641 27.99 -29.61 -9.62
C GLY A 641 29.29 -30.42 -9.63
N THR A 642 30.39 -29.88 -10.19
CA THR A 642 31.73 -30.48 -10.11
C THR A 642 32.55 -29.86 -8.97
N ARG A 643 33.80 -30.34 -8.79
CA ARG A 643 34.77 -29.80 -7.82
C ARG A 643 35.67 -28.71 -8.41
N GLU A 644 35.52 -28.38 -9.68
CA GLU A 644 36.39 -27.41 -10.38
C GLU A 644 36.09 -25.96 -9.99
N LEU A 645 34.89 -25.69 -9.48
CA LEU A 645 34.49 -24.40 -8.94
C LEU A 645 34.21 -24.51 -7.45
N SER A 646 34.63 -23.51 -6.68
CA SER A 646 34.16 -23.36 -5.31
C SER A 646 32.64 -23.18 -5.28
N PHE A 647 32.02 -23.49 -4.14
CA PHE A 647 30.59 -23.35 -3.97
C PHE A 647 30.08 -21.94 -4.33
N LEU A 648 30.77 -20.89 -3.89
CA LEU A 648 30.36 -19.51 -4.17
C LEU A 648 30.55 -19.11 -5.64
N GLU A 649 31.55 -19.67 -6.35
CA GLU A 649 31.70 -19.45 -7.79
C GLU A 649 30.57 -20.10 -8.59
N GLN A 650 30.12 -21.29 -8.20
CA GLN A 650 28.94 -21.94 -8.82
C GLN A 650 27.68 -21.08 -8.62
N VAL A 651 27.51 -20.53 -7.41
CA VAL A 651 26.41 -19.63 -7.06
C VAL A 651 26.47 -18.33 -7.88
N GLU A 652 27.66 -17.73 -7.99
CA GLU A 652 27.85 -16.49 -8.75
C GLU A 652 27.57 -16.69 -10.25
N ALA A 653 28.09 -17.76 -10.86
CA ALA A 653 27.83 -18.10 -12.25
C ALA A 653 26.32 -18.28 -12.51
N TYR A 654 25.63 -19.06 -11.66
CA TYR A 654 24.18 -19.22 -11.73
C TYR A 654 23.44 -17.89 -11.62
N LYS A 655 23.82 -17.04 -10.66
CA LYS A 655 23.19 -15.74 -10.47
C LYS A 655 23.32 -14.87 -11.71
N ILE A 656 24.53 -14.72 -12.24
CA ILE A 656 24.78 -13.83 -13.39
C ILE A 656 23.90 -14.26 -14.56
N LEU A 657 23.85 -15.55 -14.88
CA LEU A 657 22.97 -16.04 -15.95
C LEU A 657 21.48 -15.81 -15.67
N ALA A 658 21.05 -15.94 -14.42
CA ALA A 658 19.67 -15.65 -14.04
C ALA A 658 19.31 -14.15 -14.14
N VAL A 659 20.25 -13.25 -13.88
CA VAL A 659 20.09 -11.80 -14.11
C VAL A 659 20.02 -11.51 -15.62
N GLU A 660 20.96 -12.05 -16.39
CA GLU A 660 21.02 -11.87 -17.85
C GLU A 660 19.75 -12.35 -18.56
N MET A 661 19.15 -13.44 -18.08
CA MET A 661 17.88 -13.97 -18.59
C MET A 661 16.71 -13.00 -18.50
N ARG A 662 16.78 -11.97 -17.65
CA ARG A 662 15.68 -10.99 -17.48
C ARG A 662 15.75 -9.86 -18.51
N GLN A 663 16.90 -9.63 -19.16
CA GLN A 663 17.09 -8.59 -20.19
C GLN A 663 16.52 -7.21 -19.79
N SER A 664 16.64 -6.84 -18.51
CA SER A 664 16.08 -5.62 -17.93
C SER A 664 17.04 -5.01 -16.91
N ARG A 665 16.90 -3.70 -16.67
CA ARG A 665 17.63 -2.99 -15.60
C ARG A 665 16.95 -3.14 -14.24
N THR A 666 15.65 -3.43 -14.23
CA THR A 666 14.84 -3.59 -13.03
C THR A 666 14.07 -4.90 -13.07
N ILE A 667 13.56 -5.31 -11.91
CA ILE A 667 12.63 -6.42 -11.74
C ILE A 667 11.36 -5.92 -11.04
N PRO A 668 10.16 -6.19 -11.60
CA PRO A 668 8.91 -5.88 -10.94
C PRO A 668 8.65 -6.91 -9.82
N LEU A 669 8.56 -6.45 -8.58
CA LEU A 669 8.24 -7.27 -7.42
C LEU A 669 6.84 -6.90 -6.90
N GLU A 670 5.88 -7.83 -7.00
CA GLU A 670 4.51 -7.61 -6.54
C GLU A 670 4.38 -7.84 -5.03
N VAL A 671 4.04 -6.80 -4.28
CA VAL A 671 3.66 -6.88 -2.86
C VAL A 671 2.14 -6.93 -2.76
N GLN A 672 1.61 -7.90 -2.02
CA GLN A 672 0.16 -7.99 -1.74
C GLN A 672 -0.11 -7.93 -0.25
N VAL A 673 -1.19 -7.24 0.13
CA VAL A 673 -1.66 -7.18 1.51
C VAL A 673 -3.15 -7.51 1.55
N PHE A 674 -3.52 -8.41 2.45
CA PHE A 674 -4.88 -8.85 2.70
C PHE A 674 -5.25 -8.48 4.13
N ARG A 675 -6.33 -7.71 4.29
CA ARG A 675 -6.97 -7.51 5.59
C ARG A 675 -7.99 -8.63 5.80
N LEU A 676 -7.94 -9.29 6.96
CA LEU A 676 -8.98 -10.24 7.38
C LEU A 676 -9.91 -9.64 8.43
N SER A 677 -9.41 -8.68 9.22
CA SER A 677 -10.17 -7.87 10.17
C SER A 677 -9.39 -6.60 10.51
N ARG A 678 -9.93 -5.75 11.40
CA ARG A 678 -9.21 -4.59 11.95
C ARG A 678 -7.89 -4.94 12.65
N ASP A 679 -7.74 -6.19 13.10
CA ASP A 679 -6.61 -6.64 13.93
C ASP A 679 -5.67 -7.60 13.18
N VAL A 680 -6.05 -8.08 11.99
CA VAL A 680 -5.37 -9.19 11.31
C VAL A 680 -5.13 -8.89 9.84
N ALA A 681 -3.86 -8.94 9.43
CA ALA A 681 -3.45 -8.83 8.03
C ALA A 681 -2.44 -9.90 7.62
N VAL A 682 -2.42 -10.23 6.33
CA VAL A 682 -1.48 -11.12 5.67
C VAL A 682 -0.75 -10.36 4.57
N VAL A 683 0.58 -10.43 4.55
CA VAL A 683 1.45 -9.81 3.54
C VAL A 683 2.11 -10.92 2.72
N GLY A 684 2.06 -10.82 1.39
CA GLY A 684 2.81 -11.66 0.46
C GLY A 684 3.96 -10.90 -0.18
N LEU A 685 5.17 -11.47 -0.11
CA LEU A 685 6.40 -10.90 -0.65
C LEU A 685 7.09 -11.90 -1.60
N PRO A 686 7.61 -11.46 -2.77
CA PRO A 686 8.40 -12.32 -3.64
C PRO A 686 9.83 -12.51 -3.12
N GLY A 687 10.41 -13.67 -3.43
CA GLY A 687 11.82 -14.00 -3.11
C GLY A 687 12.06 -14.51 -1.69
N GLU A 688 13.32 -14.79 -1.37
CA GLU A 688 13.80 -15.26 -0.06
C GLU A 688 14.24 -14.04 0.75
N VAL A 689 13.37 -13.56 1.63
CA VAL A 689 13.45 -12.25 2.27
C VAL A 689 14.18 -12.34 3.60
N PHE A 690 15.13 -11.44 3.83
CA PHE A 690 15.83 -11.37 5.11
C PHE A 690 14.89 -11.06 6.27
N VAL A 691 15.11 -11.71 7.40
CA VAL A 691 14.23 -11.65 8.57
C VAL A 691 14.05 -10.22 9.10
N ASP A 692 15.09 -9.39 9.03
CA ASP A 692 15.04 -7.99 9.48
C ASP A 692 13.97 -7.17 8.74
N LEU A 693 13.77 -7.44 7.45
CA LEU A 693 12.76 -6.77 6.62
C LEU A 693 11.34 -7.20 7.03
N GLY A 694 11.14 -8.51 7.25
CA GLY A 694 9.86 -9.03 7.76
C GLY A 694 9.51 -8.48 9.13
N LEU A 695 10.49 -8.43 10.04
CA LEU A 695 10.31 -7.84 11.37
C LEU A 695 10.02 -6.32 11.29
N ALA A 696 10.64 -5.60 10.35
CA ALA A 696 10.35 -4.18 10.14
C ALA A 696 8.90 -3.94 9.68
N ILE A 697 8.39 -4.80 8.79
CA ILE A 697 6.98 -4.79 8.37
C ILE A 697 6.06 -5.04 9.57
N LYS A 698 6.30 -6.12 10.33
CA LYS A 698 5.50 -6.46 11.51
C LYS A 698 5.46 -5.33 12.54
N ARG A 699 6.62 -4.73 12.86
CA ARG A 699 6.72 -3.62 13.82
C ARG A 699 6.00 -2.35 13.37
N SER A 700 5.90 -2.12 12.07
CA SER A 700 5.31 -0.90 11.50
C SER A 700 3.84 -1.06 11.11
N SER A 701 3.28 -2.26 11.30
CA SER A 701 1.92 -2.59 10.92
C SER A 701 0.90 -2.00 11.89
N PRO A 702 -0.23 -1.43 11.40
CA PRO A 702 -1.34 -1.04 12.26
C PRO A 702 -2.13 -2.24 12.81
N PHE A 703 -1.90 -3.45 12.28
CA PHE A 703 -2.60 -4.67 12.69
C PHE A 703 -1.87 -5.39 13.82
N ALA A 704 -2.59 -5.73 14.88
CA ALA A 704 -2.05 -6.47 16.02
C ALA A 704 -1.39 -7.81 15.63
N THR A 705 -1.96 -8.49 14.63
CA THR A 705 -1.44 -9.72 14.05
C THR A 705 -1.15 -9.50 12.56
N THR A 706 0.14 -9.48 12.20
CA THR A 706 0.59 -9.34 10.82
C THR A 706 1.40 -10.57 10.42
N ILE A 707 0.85 -11.36 9.52
CA ILE A 707 1.51 -12.55 8.96
C ILE A 707 2.28 -12.11 7.71
N VAL A 708 3.56 -12.46 7.60
CA VAL A 708 4.41 -12.12 6.45
C VAL A 708 4.89 -13.40 5.79
N ILE A 709 4.46 -13.62 4.55
CA ILE A 709 4.75 -14.81 3.75
C ILE A 709 5.71 -14.42 2.62
N GLU A 710 6.86 -15.07 2.54
CA GLU A 710 7.80 -14.90 1.44
C GLU A 710 7.52 -15.85 0.26
N LEU A 711 8.34 -15.82 -0.80
CA LEU A 711 8.21 -16.67 -1.99
C LEU A 711 6.81 -16.64 -2.63
N CYS A 712 6.21 -15.45 -2.63
CA CYS A 712 4.91 -15.17 -3.21
C CYS A 712 5.05 -14.70 -4.67
N GLN A 713 4.30 -15.31 -5.60
CA GLN A 713 4.18 -14.98 -7.03
C GLN A 713 5.45 -15.14 -7.90
N ASP A 714 6.64 -14.82 -7.40
CA ASP A 714 7.93 -14.94 -8.09
C ASP A 714 9.01 -15.47 -7.11
N ALA A 715 10.04 -16.10 -7.67
CA ALA A 715 11.25 -16.55 -7.00
C ALA A 715 12.48 -15.84 -7.61
N PRO A 716 12.66 -14.53 -7.37
CA PRO A 716 13.83 -13.78 -7.82
C PRO A 716 15.15 -14.14 -7.11
N GLY A 717 15.13 -15.11 -6.18
CA GLY A 717 16.23 -15.44 -5.29
C GLY A 717 16.21 -14.60 -4.01
N TYR A 718 17.37 -14.39 -3.41
CA TYR A 718 17.51 -13.68 -2.14
C TYR A 718 17.19 -12.20 -2.24
N ILE A 719 16.55 -11.68 -1.19
CA ILE A 719 16.24 -10.27 -0.94
C ILE A 719 16.92 -9.84 0.37
N PRO A 720 18.24 -9.50 0.34
CA PRO A 720 18.98 -9.04 1.51
C PRO A 720 18.68 -7.59 1.87
N THR A 721 19.02 -7.21 3.10
CA THR A 721 19.11 -5.81 3.52
C THR A 721 20.31 -5.12 2.87
N ARG A 722 20.26 -3.79 2.75
CA ARG A 722 21.39 -2.95 2.34
C ARG A 722 22.63 -3.19 3.22
N LYS A 723 22.42 -3.38 4.53
CA LYS A 723 23.48 -3.78 5.49
C LYS A 723 24.13 -5.10 5.05
N ALA A 724 23.33 -6.13 4.78
CA ALA A 724 23.85 -7.44 4.41
C ALA A 724 24.69 -7.38 3.13
N PHE A 725 24.30 -6.58 2.13
CA PHE A 725 25.10 -6.36 0.92
C PHE A 725 26.50 -5.80 1.21
N ALA A 726 26.64 -4.90 2.19
CA ALA A 726 27.94 -4.39 2.61
C ALA A 726 28.79 -5.46 3.34
N GLU A 727 28.14 -6.42 3.99
CA GLU A 727 28.80 -7.54 4.69
C GLU A 727 29.21 -8.71 3.77
N GLY A 728 28.52 -8.87 2.63
CA GLY A 728 28.75 -9.96 1.68
C GLY A 728 28.17 -11.32 2.13
N SER A 729 28.83 -12.41 1.73
CA SER A 729 28.44 -13.82 1.93
C SER A 729 27.34 -14.35 0.98
N TYR A 730 27.05 -15.65 1.08
CA TYR A 730 26.22 -16.46 0.18
C TYR A 730 24.95 -15.78 -0.31
N GLU A 731 24.09 -15.27 0.58
CA GLU A 731 22.80 -14.73 0.17
C GLU A 731 22.94 -13.50 -0.74
N THR A 732 23.95 -12.67 -0.49
CA THR A 732 24.23 -11.48 -1.31
C THR A 732 24.88 -11.84 -2.65
N VAL A 733 25.73 -12.88 -2.65
CA VAL A 733 26.29 -13.48 -3.86
C VAL A 733 25.19 -14.11 -4.69
N ASN A 734 24.11 -14.62 -4.08
CA ASN A 734 22.98 -15.25 -4.76
C ASN A 734 21.77 -14.30 -4.97
N SER A 735 21.87 -13.04 -4.57
CA SER A 735 20.78 -12.07 -4.77
C SER A 735 20.80 -11.47 -6.17
N ARG A 736 19.64 -11.37 -6.83
CA ARG A 736 19.53 -10.75 -8.17
C ARG A 736 19.40 -9.23 -8.09
N ILE A 737 18.79 -8.74 -7.01
CA ILE A 737 18.50 -7.33 -6.81
C ILE A 737 19.74 -6.57 -6.35
N ALA A 738 19.79 -5.28 -6.66
CA ALA A 738 20.78 -4.37 -6.14
C ALA A 738 20.48 -3.99 -4.67
N PRO A 739 21.48 -3.47 -3.92
CA PRO A 739 21.29 -2.99 -2.56
C PRO A 739 20.16 -1.96 -2.44
N GLY A 740 19.35 -2.05 -1.38
CA GLY A 740 18.19 -1.18 -1.18
C GLY A 740 16.87 -1.73 -1.72
N GLY A 741 16.91 -2.78 -2.55
CA GLY A 741 15.69 -3.38 -3.11
C GLY A 741 14.77 -4.04 -2.07
N GLY A 742 15.35 -4.67 -1.05
CA GLY A 742 14.58 -5.25 0.05
C GLY A 742 13.85 -4.19 0.88
N GLU A 743 14.51 -3.06 1.16
CA GLU A 743 13.90 -1.93 1.87
C GLU A 743 12.74 -1.32 1.09
N LYS A 744 12.89 -1.10 -0.23
CA LYS A 744 11.80 -0.60 -1.09
C LYS A 744 10.56 -1.50 -1.02
N MET A 745 10.77 -2.81 -1.04
CA MET A 745 9.68 -3.79 -0.94
C MET A 745 9.01 -3.76 0.44
N ALA A 746 9.78 -3.64 1.52
CA ALA A 746 9.24 -3.52 2.87
C ALA A 746 8.46 -2.20 3.07
N GLU A 747 8.95 -1.08 2.54
CA GLU A 747 8.28 0.22 2.56
C GLU A 747 6.92 0.18 1.85
N ALA A 748 6.86 -0.48 0.68
CA ALA A 748 5.60 -0.69 -0.03
C ALA A 748 4.61 -1.52 0.80
N ALA A 749 5.06 -2.63 1.41
CA ALA A 749 4.21 -3.44 2.29
C ALA A 749 3.65 -2.62 3.47
N ILE A 750 4.49 -1.77 4.10
CA ILE A 750 4.09 -0.91 5.22
C ILE A 750 3.05 0.13 4.77
N ARG A 751 3.25 0.76 3.59
CA ARG A 751 2.27 1.70 3.02
C ARG A 751 0.93 1.01 2.78
N LEU A 752 0.92 -0.14 2.11
CA LEU A 752 -0.30 -0.90 1.82
C LEU A 752 -1.03 -1.36 3.10
N LEU A 753 -0.29 -1.74 4.15
CA LEU A 753 -0.87 -2.05 5.45
C LEU A 753 -1.56 -0.83 6.06
N LYS A 754 -0.94 0.36 6.00
CA LYS A 754 -1.54 1.62 6.49
C LYS A 754 -2.73 2.10 5.67
N GLU A 755 -2.81 1.74 4.40
CA GLU A 755 -3.99 2.01 3.56
C GLU A 755 -5.17 1.09 3.87
N LEU A 756 -4.90 -0.09 4.43
CA LEU A 756 -5.92 -1.09 4.80
C LEU A 756 -6.37 -1.00 6.26
N GLY A 757 -5.48 -0.58 7.16
CA GLY A 757 -5.76 -0.34 8.57
C GLY A 757 -6.49 0.98 8.75
#